data_AF-A0AAW7ECU0-F1
#
_entry.id   AF-A0AAW7ECU0-F1
#
_cell.length_a   1.000
_cell.length_b   1.000
_cell.length_c   1.000
_cell.angle_alpha   90.00
_cell.angle_beta   90.00
_cell.angle_gamma   90.00
#
_symmetry.space_group_name_H-M   'P 1'
#
loop_
_entity.id
_entity.type
_entity.pdbx_description
1 polymer ?
#
loop_
_entity_poly.entity_id
_entity_poly.type
_entity_poly.pdbx_seq_one_letter_code
_entity_poly.pdbx_strand_id
1 'polypeptide(L)'
;MKNSILSLAVFMLLPLQSYAEISAKTTTKVQSTAPVSSELKVFYQQNFAQQKTIPHGWRIPGNNAGHIYIENGVLILDGRANAGQPTSVLLPQSLEKQQNYRIDVEFSLDQAVNSSRWGSVIYDVNETQGVIPNSYYQFTLRADTTAKNGTEFGRRKSNGQWEVMTSKAFSENLKPNQWYKASIVVSGQRVQHYLNHQLMQDVELDQLSTKGGIGLSATGIILKVKNIQVSEQRQALPDLQNKVTQVQEIQSNVALAPTIIQKIENSDTALSSANQAYYQLDRELNLLDQKGNKLGLLEHYLANPQRKTIPVLEIKTPQTLEQLKLLSKKQDISDITLLSKSDVLLKTAHQVVPMLRTALDLSAEKLKDNRQSLSEIMRRTNQAHARIVVLPEYLANKANVSFIQRHLMTVWIDSTATQPNEVAAILTSGTNGVITTQSSLFNSVLKQFPKNTLLRKPLIIGHRGVPSLEDENTLESAKHAVALGADIVENDIYLTKDQQIVVMHDATVDRTTTSTGKIEEMTLAQVQQLRSKNKNYKIPTLAEYFTAFKNNPNFVLMIEMKSKNPQLVAKMQEEIKKYQVENQVVTTSFNTDQVARAQSQMSEIPRGLLVGKMPNSANVLVSSKQINTDVQKFNSSYNPAYRADLSSILEASKHRGISFWPWALNDETFKQLYIAGTSGITTNSAQLYSKYIVDIQTAESIKAKLNQAVQVKAQLTQQDGIKISKNINDFIVLAGSLKYEMVNGQLIFLEKGKADVLVVYKYQIDQQNYYHIISKPMKIIVN
;
A
#
# COMPACT_ATOMS: atom_id res chain seq x y z
N MET A 1 -63.12 -5.40 -50.36
CA MET A 1 -64.14 -4.34 -50.54
C MET A 1 -63.66 -3.07 -49.86
N LYS A 2 -63.82 -1.95 -50.57
CA LYS A 2 -63.72 -0.51 -50.20
C LYS A 2 -64.25 -0.17 -48.78
N ASN A 3 -63.90 0.90 -48.04
CA ASN A 3 -63.38 2.27 -48.29
C ASN A 3 -62.83 2.85 -46.94
N SER A 4 -61.69 3.55 -46.88
CA SER A 4 -61.47 5.04 -46.85
C SER A 4 -61.61 5.67 -45.43
N ILE A 5 -60.74 6.57 -44.87
CA ILE A 5 -60.26 7.92 -45.29
C ILE A 5 -59.04 8.40 -44.44
N LEU A 6 -58.10 9.13 -45.11
CA LEU A 6 -57.12 10.22 -44.77
C LEU A 6 -56.59 10.47 -43.32
N SER A 7 -55.34 10.89 -43.07
CA SER A 7 -54.65 12.13 -43.54
C SER A 7 -53.10 12.12 -43.41
N LEU A 8 -52.46 13.12 -44.03
CA LEU A 8 -51.10 13.21 -44.60
C LEU A 8 -50.01 13.87 -43.71
N ALA A 9 -48.76 13.75 -44.19
CA ALA A 9 -47.45 14.12 -43.63
C ALA A 9 -47.03 15.61 -43.64
N VAL A 10 -45.93 15.94 -42.93
CA VAL A 10 -44.62 16.47 -43.46
C VAL A 10 -43.89 17.43 -42.49
N PHE A 11 -42.56 17.25 -42.44
CA PHE A 11 -41.44 18.01 -41.87
C PHE A 11 -41.43 19.55 -42.00
N MET A 12 -40.76 20.24 -41.05
CA MET A 12 -40.01 21.48 -41.32
C MET A 12 -38.80 21.70 -40.37
N LEU A 13 -37.84 22.46 -40.89
CA LEU A 13 -36.46 22.76 -40.46
C LEU A 13 -36.32 24.22 -39.97
N LEU A 14 -35.29 24.48 -39.14
CA LEU A 14 -34.53 25.77 -38.93
C LEU A 14 -35.21 26.93 -38.14
N PRO A 15 -34.47 28.00 -37.69
CA PRO A 15 -33.02 28.23 -37.51
C PRO A 15 -32.59 28.90 -36.15
N LEU A 16 -31.28 29.10 -36.00
CA LEU A 16 -30.52 29.91 -35.01
C LEU A 16 -30.97 31.38 -34.90
N GLN A 17 -30.93 31.96 -33.68
CA GLN A 17 -30.41 33.31 -33.41
C GLN A 17 -30.18 33.61 -31.91
N SER A 18 -29.40 34.67 -31.68
CA SER A 18 -28.58 35.13 -30.55
C SER A 18 -29.29 35.77 -29.33
N TYR A 19 -28.47 36.37 -28.44
CA TYR A 19 -28.72 37.31 -27.31
C TYR A 19 -28.77 36.66 -25.90
N ALA A 20 -28.11 37.15 -24.85
CA ALA A 20 -27.16 38.23 -24.62
C ALA A 20 -26.55 38.02 -23.21
N GLU A 21 -25.28 38.39 -23.03
CA GLU A 21 -24.64 38.51 -21.72
C GLU A 21 -25.15 39.74 -20.96
N ILE A 22 -25.28 39.64 -19.63
CA ILE A 22 -25.24 40.79 -18.73
C ILE A 22 -23.92 40.72 -17.96
N SER A 23 -22.99 41.58 -18.38
CA SER A 23 -21.71 41.85 -17.75
C SER A 23 -21.85 42.94 -16.69
N ALA A 24 -21.39 42.67 -15.46
CA ALA A 24 -21.15 43.68 -14.45
C ALA A 24 -19.74 44.26 -14.65
N LYS A 25 -19.70 45.56 -14.98
CA LYS A 25 -18.51 46.37 -15.19
C LYS A 25 -17.61 46.42 -13.95
N THR A 26 -16.35 46.02 -14.10
CA THR A 26 -15.24 46.62 -13.35
C THR A 26 -14.17 47.05 -14.33
N THR A 27 -14.04 48.37 -14.50
CA THR A 27 -13.08 49.02 -15.40
C THR A 27 -11.70 49.04 -14.74
N THR A 28 -10.75 48.29 -15.30
CA THR A 28 -9.31 48.49 -15.03
C THR A 28 -8.61 48.84 -16.33
N LYS A 29 -7.94 50.00 -16.33
CA LYS A 29 -7.18 50.58 -17.43
C LYS A 29 -6.25 49.52 -18.06
N VAL A 30 -6.40 49.32 -19.37
CA VAL A 30 -5.47 48.53 -20.19
C VAL A 30 -4.15 49.29 -20.27
N GLN A 31 -3.14 48.79 -19.57
CA GLN A 31 -1.74 49.05 -19.88
C GLN A 31 -1.40 48.21 -21.13
N SER A 32 -0.89 48.86 -22.18
CA SER A 32 -0.45 48.18 -23.39
C SER A 32 0.67 47.18 -23.07
N THR A 33 0.35 45.89 -22.99
CA THR A 33 1.36 44.85 -22.96
C THR A 33 1.75 44.51 -24.39
N ALA A 34 3.04 44.67 -24.69
CA ALA A 34 3.69 44.25 -25.92
C ALA A 34 3.29 42.80 -26.31
N PRO A 35 3.31 42.45 -27.61
CA PRO A 35 2.95 41.11 -28.06
C PRO A 35 3.82 40.06 -27.36
N VAL A 36 3.19 39.15 -26.64
CA VAL A 36 3.84 37.98 -26.03
C VAL A 36 4.26 37.07 -27.18
N SER A 37 5.57 36.89 -27.39
CA SER A 37 6.04 35.91 -28.36
C SER A 37 5.61 34.50 -27.92
N SER A 38 5.13 33.72 -28.88
CA SER A 38 4.74 32.31 -28.71
C SER A 38 5.94 31.36 -28.62
N GLU A 39 7.17 31.87 -28.79
CA GLU A 39 8.38 31.07 -28.74
C GLU A 39 8.82 30.83 -27.29
N LEU A 40 9.02 29.56 -26.95
CA LEU A 40 9.53 29.16 -25.63
C LEU A 40 10.91 29.80 -25.40
N LYS A 41 11.12 30.37 -24.22
CA LYS A 41 12.40 30.96 -23.87
C LYS A 41 13.47 29.87 -23.82
N VAL A 42 14.48 29.97 -24.68
CA VAL A 42 15.69 29.13 -24.60
C VAL A 42 16.60 29.72 -23.53
N PHE A 43 16.86 28.97 -22.47
CA PHE A 43 17.78 29.39 -21.39
C PHE A 43 19.23 29.18 -21.79
N TYR A 44 19.50 28.11 -22.54
CA TYR A 44 20.83 27.75 -23.01
C TYR A 44 20.74 26.84 -24.23
N GLN A 45 21.64 27.01 -25.19
CA GLN A 45 21.77 26.12 -26.32
C GLN A 45 23.24 26.03 -26.73
N GLN A 46 23.68 24.81 -27.03
CA GLN A 46 25.03 24.56 -27.54
C GLN A 46 24.97 23.56 -28.67
N ASN A 47 25.39 24.00 -29.85
CA ASN A 47 25.72 23.17 -30.99
C ASN A 47 27.24 23.05 -31.10
N PHE A 48 27.76 21.83 -31.26
CA PHE A 48 29.20 21.58 -31.25
C PHE A 48 29.87 21.65 -32.62
N ALA A 49 29.14 21.81 -33.72
CA ALA A 49 29.65 21.69 -35.10
C ALA A 49 30.89 22.55 -35.42
N GLN A 50 31.01 23.74 -34.82
CA GLN A 50 32.13 24.66 -35.00
C GLN A 50 33.04 24.77 -33.77
N GLN A 51 32.80 23.98 -32.73
CA GLN A 51 33.56 24.02 -31.49
C GLN A 51 34.83 23.17 -31.58
N LYS A 52 35.89 23.65 -30.95
CA LYS A 52 37.16 22.91 -30.79
C LYS A 52 37.56 22.71 -29.33
N THR A 53 36.97 23.48 -28.42
CA THR A 53 37.24 23.44 -26.98
C THR A 53 35.94 23.45 -26.21
N ILE A 54 35.97 22.94 -24.99
CA ILE A 54 34.81 22.88 -24.12
C ILE A 54 34.21 24.28 -23.96
N PRO A 55 32.88 24.46 -24.14
CA PRO A 55 32.29 25.79 -24.15
C PRO A 55 32.52 26.54 -22.85
N HIS A 56 32.66 27.86 -22.94
CA HIS A 56 32.87 28.71 -21.79
C HIS A 56 31.75 28.53 -20.75
N GLY A 57 32.15 28.39 -19.47
CA GLY A 57 31.24 28.21 -18.34
C GLY A 57 30.80 26.75 -18.09
N TRP A 58 31.15 25.80 -18.97
CA TRP A 58 31.00 24.37 -18.66
C TRP A 58 32.05 23.96 -17.62
N ARG A 59 31.66 23.04 -16.73
CA ARG A 59 32.46 22.70 -15.55
C ARG A 59 32.74 21.20 -15.56
N ILE A 60 34.03 20.86 -15.59
CA ILE A 60 34.51 19.47 -15.56
C ILE A 60 34.94 19.16 -14.13
N PRO A 61 34.31 18.19 -13.45
CA PRO A 61 34.70 17.76 -12.12
C PRO A 61 36.14 17.23 -12.10
N GLY A 62 36.92 17.60 -11.07
CA GLY A 62 38.33 17.22 -10.94
C GLY A 62 38.57 15.73 -10.67
N ASN A 63 37.52 14.99 -10.32
CA ASN A 63 37.55 13.55 -10.05
C ASN A 63 37.07 12.69 -11.23
N ASN A 64 36.98 13.23 -12.44
CA ASN A 64 36.69 12.40 -13.61
C ASN A 64 37.83 11.40 -13.86
N ALA A 65 37.49 10.12 -14.02
CA ALA A 65 38.48 9.09 -14.36
C ALA A 65 38.82 9.07 -15.85
N GLY A 66 37.87 9.45 -16.72
CA GLY A 66 38.05 9.53 -18.16
C GLY A 66 38.16 10.96 -18.68
N HIS A 67 38.15 11.10 -20.00
CA HIS A 67 38.42 12.36 -20.68
C HIS A 67 37.17 12.97 -21.30
N ILE A 68 37.16 14.30 -21.37
CA ILE A 68 36.09 15.08 -22.02
C ILE A 68 36.76 16.04 -22.98
N TYR A 69 36.37 15.95 -24.25
CA TYR A 69 36.99 16.74 -25.31
C TYR A 69 36.00 16.94 -26.45
N ILE A 70 36.34 17.82 -27.39
CA ILE A 70 35.58 18.03 -28.62
C ILE A 70 36.41 17.55 -29.78
N GLU A 71 35.80 16.72 -30.62
CA GLU A 71 36.42 16.18 -31.82
C GLU A 71 35.41 16.23 -32.96
N ASN A 72 35.82 16.75 -34.12
CA ASN A 72 34.99 16.84 -35.33
C ASN A 72 33.60 17.44 -35.09
N GLY A 73 33.54 18.49 -34.25
CA GLY A 73 32.31 19.20 -33.95
C GLY A 73 31.32 18.42 -33.07
N VAL A 74 31.81 17.46 -32.28
CA VAL A 74 31.03 16.64 -31.35
C VAL A 74 31.69 16.67 -29.98
N LEU A 75 30.91 16.87 -28.91
CA LEU A 75 31.38 16.68 -27.54
C LEU A 75 31.46 15.19 -27.24
N ILE A 76 32.60 14.74 -26.74
CA ILE A 76 32.87 13.35 -26.38
C ILE A 76 33.14 13.26 -24.88
N LEU A 77 32.38 12.41 -24.19
CA LEU A 77 32.67 11.94 -22.84
C LEU A 77 33.13 10.49 -22.93
N ASP A 78 34.43 10.24 -22.76
CA ASP A 78 34.97 8.88 -22.70
C ASP A 78 34.91 8.37 -21.26
N GLY A 79 33.88 7.57 -20.96
CA GLY A 79 33.70 6.94 -19.65
C GLY A 79 34.40 5.60 -19.50
N ARG A 80 35.16 5.11 -20.49
CA ARG A 80 35.67 3.72 -20.50
C ARG A 80 36.84 3.50 -19.54
N ALA A 81 37.56 4.55 -19.17
CA ALA A 81 38.68 4.50 -18.23
C ALA A 81 38.29 3.87 -16.88
N ASN A 82 37.03 4.01 -16.46
CA ASN A 82 36.51 3.36 -15.26
C ASN A 82 35.04 2.98 -15.42
N ALA A 83 34.74 1.67 -15.39
CA ALA A 83 33.38 1.19 -15.55
C ALA A 83 32.49 1.45 -14.32
N GLY A 84 33.03 1.82 -13.15
CA GLY A 84 32.27 2.11 -11.93
C GLY A 84 32.14 3.59 -11.57
N GLN A 85 33.03 4.44 -12.09
CA GLN A 85 33.09 5.86 -11.81
C GLN A 85 32.69 6.68 -13.04
N PRO A 86 31.69 7.59 -12.93
CA PRO A 86 31.27 8.38 -14.07
C PRO A 86 32.32 9.42 -14.47
N THR A 87 32.44 9.63 -15.78
CA THR A 87 33.01 10.83 -16.39
C THR A 87 31.86 11.79 -16.67
N SER A 88 31.88 12.99 -16.09
CA SER A 88 30.75 13.94 -16.18
C SER A 88 31.19 15.35 -16.56
N VAL A 89 30.29 16.12 -17.17
CA VAL A 89 30.46 17.56 -17.37
C VAL A 89 29.16 18.29 -17.06
N LEU A 90 29.26 19.44 -16.42
CA LEU A 90 28.11 20.28 -16.10
C LEU A 90 28.02 21.48 -17.04
N LEU A 91 26.78 21.87 -17.30
CA LEU A 91 26.44 23.09 -18.02
C LEU A 91 26.66 24.34 -17.13
N PRO A 92 26.55 25.55 -17.68
CA PRO A 92 26.77 26.78 -16.92
C PRO A 92 25.92 26.90 -15.66
N GLN A 93 26.53 27.40 -14.58
CA GLN A 93 25.90 27.57 -13.27
C GLN A 93 24.64 28.45 -13.29
N SER A 94 24.50 29.32 -14.29
CA SER A 94 23.33 30.18 -14.48
C SER A 94 22.00 29.42 -14.68
N LEU A 95 22.08 28.13 -15.02
CA LEU A 95 20.92 27.24 -15.17
C LEU A 95 20.39 26.69 -13.83
N GLU A 96 21.16 26.78 -12.74
CA GLU A 96 20.79 26.14 -11.45
C GLU A 96 19.49 26.70 -10.86
N LYS A 97 19.10 27.92 -11.23
CA LYS A 97 17.89 28.59 -10.74
C LYS A 97 16.59 28.14 -11.42
N GLN A 98 16.65 27.33 -12.48
CA GLN A 98 15.47 26.93 -13.23
C GLN A 98 14.71 25.83 -12.50
N GLN A 99 13.40 25.97 -12.38
CA GLN A 99 12.53 24.96 -11.74
C GLN A 99 11.63 24.21 -12.73
N ASN A 100 11.21 24.89 -13.81
CA ASN A 100 10.41 24.30 -14.87
C ASN A 100 11.17 24.44 -16.20
N TYR A 101 11.77 23.36 -16.67
CA TYR A 101 12.63 23.38 -17.83
C TYR A 101 12.56 22.07 -18.61
N ARG A 102 12.94 22.15 -19.88
CA ARG A 102 13.10 21.02 -20.77
C ARG A 102 14.55 20.94 -21.22
N ILE A 103 15.14 19.75 -21.17
CA ILE A 103 16.46 19.47 -21.73
C ILE A 103 16.25 18.60 -22.97
N ASP A 104 16.76 19.03 -24.11
CA ASP A 104 16.81 18.23 -25.34
C ASP A 104 18.27 17.98 -25.73
N VAL A 105 18.63 16.72 -25.99
CA VAL A 105 19.99 16.30 -26.33
C VAL A 105 19.96 15.41 -27.57
N GLU A 106 20.80 15.73 -28.56
CA GLU A 106 21.10 14.84 -29.69
C GLU A 106 22.42 14.11 -29.42
N PHE A 107 22.36 12.79 -29.31
CA PHE A 107 23.46 11.98 -28.79
C PHE A 107 23.65 10.65 -29.54
N SER A 108 24.80 10.01 -29.29
CA SER A 108 25.12 8.63 -29.70
C SER A 108 25.90 7.92 -28.58
N LEU A 109 25.75 6.60 -28.49
CA LEU A 109 26.46 5.76 -27.50
C LEU A 109 27.35 4.75 -28.22
N ASP A 110 28.64 4.78 -27.90
CA ASP A 110 29.66 4.03 -28.62
C ASP A 110 30.57 3.26 -27.67
N GLN A 111 31.12 2.14 -28.17
CA GLN A 111 32.25 1.40 -27.56
C GLN A 111 32.05 1.08 -26.07
N ALA A 112 30.86 0.58 -25.70
CA ALA A 112 30.59 0.16 -24.34
C ALA A 112 31.51 -0.99 -23.90
N VAL A 113 32.07 -0.91 -22.70
CA VAL A 113 32.91 -1.99 -22.12
C VAL A 113 32.08 -3.27 -21.92
N ASN A 114 30.78 -3.13 -21.68
CA ASN A 114 29.79 -4.21 -21.74
C ASN A 114 28.36 -3.63 -21.87
N SER A 115 27.38 -4.48 -22.14
CA SER A 115 25.98 -4.13 -22.36
C SER A 115 25.32 -3.37 -21.20
N SER A 116 25.83 -3.53 -19.98
CA SER A 116 25.27 -2.85 -18.79
C SER A 116 25.73 -1.40 -18.66
N ARG A 117 26.76 -0.95 -19.38
CA ARG A 117 27.31 0.42 -19.25
C ARG A 117 26.43 1.46 -19.93
N TRP A 118 26.53 2.72 -19.51
CA TRP A 118 25.52 3.72 -19.82
C TRP A 118 26.06 5.13 -20.03
N GLY A 119 25.37 5.87 -20.89
CA GLY A 119 25.39 7.33 -20.93
C GLY A 119 24.15 7.89 -20.25
N SER A 120 24.18 9.17 -19.88
CA SER A 120 23.06 9.81 -19.19
C SER A 120 23.07 11.33 -19.29
N VAL A 121 21.87 11.90 -19.18
CA VAL A 121 21.66 13.31 -18.84
C VAL A 121 21.41 13.37 -17.34
N ILE A 122 22.13 14.23 -16.64
CA ILE A 122 22.01 14.43 -15.18
C ILE A 122 21.40 15.81 -14.89
N TYR A 123 20.59 15.90 -13.86
CA TYR A 123 19.90 17.13 -13.48
C TYR A 123 19.59 17.16 -11.98
N ASP A 124 19.22 18.33 -11.48
CA ASP A 124 19.14 18.63 -10.05
C ASP A 124 20.45 18.29 -9.31
N VAL A 125 21.57 18.60 -9.97
CA VAL A 125 22.90 18.30 -9.45
C VAL A 125 23.24 19.21 -8.29
N ASN A 126 23.60 18.62 -7.14
CA ASN A 126 24.10 19.33 -5.98
C ASN A 126 25.61 19.09 -5.80
N GLU A 127 26.36 20.17 -5.56
CA GLU A 127 27.81 20.19 -5.57
C GLU A 127 28.40 20.30 -4.17
N THR A 128 29.60 19.77 -3.97
CA THR A 128 30.36 19.99 -2.74
C THR A 128 31.84 20.20 -3.10
N GLN A 129 32.36 21.40 -2.82
CA GLN A 129 33.79 21.73 -2.83
C GLN A 129 34.63 21.11 -3.98
N GLY A 130 34.31 21.43 -5.24
CA GLY A 130 35.18 21.11 -6.39
C GLY A 130 35.25 19.63 -6.78
N VAL A 131 34.55 18.74 -6.07
CA VAL A 131 34.36 17.33 -6.41
C VAL A 131 32.86 17.13 -6.65
N ILE A 132 32.49 16.65 -7.83
CA ILE A 132 31.08 16.49 -8.19
C ILE A 132 30.88 15.04 -8.66
N PRO A 133 29.74 14.37 -8.35
CA PRO A 133 28.53 14.91 -7.72
C PRO A 133 28.18 14.28 -6.36
N ASN A 134 27.74 15.10 -5.40
CA ASN A 134 27.22 14.64 -4.11
C ASN A 134 25.87 13.92 -4.34
N SER A 135 24.88 14.57 -4.97
CA SER A 135 23.61 13.93 -5.36
C SER A 135 23.00 14.52 -6.63
N TYR A 136 22.25 13.72 -7.40
CA TYR A 136 21.52 14.16 -8.61
C TYR A 136 20.53 13.09 -9.08
N TYR A 137 19.64 13.48 -10.00
CA TYR A 137 18.81 12.58 -10.80
C TYR A 137 19.40 12.40 -12.20
N GLN A 138 19.13 11.26 -12.83
CA GLN A 138 19.63 10.96 -14.17
C GLN A 138 18.63 10.19 -15.03
N PHE A 139 18.64 10.51 -16.33
CA PHE A 139 18.07 9.66 -17.35
C PHE A 139 19.16 8.73 -17.88
N THR A 140 19.11 7.46 -17.47
CA THR A 140 20.12 6.45 -17.81
C THR A 140 19.74 5.76 -19.11
N LEU A 141 20.73 5.61 -20.00
CA LEU A 141 20.60 4.92 -21.29
C LEU A 141 21.72 3.88 -21.38
N ARG A 142 21.39 2.61 -21.16
CA ARG A 142 22.36 1.51 -21.22
C ARG A 142 22.69 1.16 -22.68
N ALA A 143 23.80 0.47 -22.90
CA ALA A 143 24.15 -0.06 -24.21
C ALA A 143 23.13 -1.11 -24.71
N ASP A 144 22.61 -1.94 -23.81
CA ASP A 144 21.44 -2.78 -24.08
C ASP A 144 20.15 -2.09 -23.62
N THR A 145 19.64 -1.19 -24.47
CA THR A 145 18.38 -0.48 -24.19
C THR A 145 17.15 -1.39 -24.27
N THR A 146 17.24 -2.59 -24.87
CA THR A 146 16.12 -3.54 -24.94
C THR A 146 15.92 -4.35 -23.65
N ALA A 147 16.93 -4.41 -22.78
CA ALA A 147 16.78 -4.99 -21.46
C ALA A 147 15.66 -4.29 -20.65
N LYS A 148 15.07 -5.00 -19.69
CA LYS A 148 14.04 -4.45 -18.78
C LYS A 148 14.47 -3.13 -18.10
N ASN A 149 15.78 -2.98 -17.89
CA ASN A 149 16.40 -1.80 -17.30
C ASN A 149 17.28 -1.02 -18.29
N GLY A 150 17.00 -1.16 -19.59
CA GLY A 150 17.74 -0.51 -20.66
C GLY A 150 17.68 1.02 -20.60
N THR A 151 16.54 1.57 -20.14
CA THR A 151 16.43 2.97 -19.73
C THR A 151 15.97 3.07 -18.29
N GLU A 152 16.50 4.04 -17.53
CA GLU A 152 16.23 4.17 -16.10
C GLU A 152 16.06 5.63 -15.67
N PHE A 153 15.09 5.87 -14.78
CA PHE A 153 15.10 7.04 -13.91
C PHE A 153 15.94 6.69 -12.68
N GLY A 154 17.16 7.21 -12.62
CA GLY A 154 18.11 6.94 -11.54
C GLY A 154 18.32 8.14 -10.63
N ARG A 155 18.68 7.88 -9.38
CA ARG A 155 19.15 8.88 -8.42
C ARG A 155 20.48 8.43 -7.86
N ARG A 156 21.48 9.33 -7.86
CA ARG A 156 22.67 9.17 -7.03
C ARG A 156 22.46 9.91 -5.71
N LYS A 157 22.61 9.20 -4.60
CA LYS A 157 22.50 9.76 -3.24
C LYS A 157 23.82 10.39 -2.80
N SER A 158 23.74 11.27 -1.81
CA SER A 158 24.90 11.96 -1.19
C SER A 158 25.99 11.02 -0.68
N ASN A 159 25.61 9.81 -0.27
CA ASN A 159 26.53 8.76 0.16
C ASN A 159 27.13 7.94 -1.00
N GLY A 160 26.92 8.36 -2.25
CA GLY A 160 27.42 7.69 -3.46
C GLY A 160 26.60 6.47 -3.92
N GLN A 161 25.56 6.07 -3.18
CA GLN A 161 24.72 4.93 -3.57
C GLN A 161 23.77 5.28 -4.72
N TRP A 162 23.52 4.29 -5.57
CA TRP A 162 22.57 4.37 -6.67
C TRP A 162 21.19 3.87 -6.25
N GLU A 163 20.14 4.60 -6.64
CA GLU A 163 18.75 4.16 -6.55
C GLU A 163 18.12 4.24 -7.95
N VAL A 164 17.72 3.10 -8.50
CA VAL A 164 16.88 3.05 -9.71
C VAL A 164 15.43 3.15 -9.27
N MET A 165 14.76 4.25 -9.60
CA MET A 165 13.39 4.50 -9.17
C MET A 165 12.37 3.81 -10.07
N THR A 166 12.62 3.82 -11.38
CA THR A 166 11.82 3.10 -12.36
C THR A 166 12.65 2.86 -13.61
N SER A 167 12.30 1.82 -14.36
CA SER A 167 13.00 1.43 -15.58
C SER A 167 12.03 1.00 -16.66
N LYS A 168 12.45 1.14 -17.92
CA LYS A 168 11.67 0.70 -19.08
C LYS A 168 12.59 0.22 -20.18
N ALA A 169 12.23 -0.88 -20.82
CA ALA A 169 12.87 -1.32 -22.06
C ALA A 169 12.48 -0.39 -23.21
N PHE A 170 13.46 -0.03 -24.03
CA PHE A 170 13.23 0.61 -25.31
C PHE A 170 12.95 -0.44 -26.40
N SER A 171 12.39 -0.01 -27.53
CA SER A 171 11.98 -0.92 -28.61
C SER A 171 13.15 -1.55 -29.36
N GLU A 172 14.32 -0.94 -29.30
CA GLU A 172 15.53 -1.42 -29.97
C GLU A 172 16.78 -1.07 -29.18
N ASN A 173 17.92 -1.66 -29.56
CA ASN A 173 19.22 -1.28 -29.03
C ASN A 173 19.76 -0.05 -29.76
N LEU A 174 20.33 0.89 -28.99
CA LEU A 174 21.02 2.04 -29.55
C LEU A 174 22.25 1.58 -30.34
N LYS A 175 22.36 2.00 -31.59
CA LYS A 175 23.44 1.58 -32.48
C LYS A 175 24.60 2.58 -32.41
N PRO A 176 25.86 2.09 -32.40
CA PRO A 176 27.02 2.98 -32.45
C PRO A 176 27.00 3.88 -33.68
N ASN A 177 27.43 5.13 -33.52
CA ASN A 177 27.43 6.20 -34.53
C ASN A 177 26.06 6.58 -35.10
N GLN A 178 24.95 6.04 -34.57
CA GLN A 178 23.60 6.49 -34.89
C GLN A 178 23.18 7.58 -33.90
N TRP A 179 22.50 8.62 -34.40
CA TRP A 179 22.06 9.76 -33.60
C TRP A 179 20.63 9.58 -33.12
N TYR A 180 20.43 9.84 -31.83
CA TYR A 180 19.16 9.71 -31.12
C TYR A 180 18.84 11.01 -30.40
N LYS A 181 17.57 11.18 -30.03
CA LYS A 181 17.12 12.33 -29.23
C LYS A 181 16.64 11.87 -27.86
N ALA A 182 17.21 12.46 -26.82
CA ALA A 182 16.73 12.35 -25.46
C ALA A 182 16.10 13.67 -25.02
N SER A 183 14.92 13.61 -24.38
CA SER A 183 14.27 14.78 -23.80
C SER A 183 13.91 14.54 -22.34
N ILE A 184 14.20 15.51 -21.48
CA ILE A 184 13.85 15.51 -20.06
C ILE A 184 12.96 16.73 -19.83
N VAL A 185 11.72 16.52 -19.39
CA VAL A 185 10.76 17.60 -19.14
C VAL A 185 10.52 17.67 -17.63
N VAL A 186 10.91 18.77 -17.01
CA VAL A 186 10.76 19.05 -15.59
C VAL A 186 9.68 20.11 -15.41
N SER A 187 8.62 19.81 -14.66
CA SER A 187 7.53 20.74 -14.34
C SER A 187 7.02 20.48 -12.92
N GLY A 188 7.19 21.46 -12.04
CA GLY A 188 6.92 21.33 -10.61
C GLY A 188 7.78 20.22 -10.01
N GLN A 189 7.14 19.22 -9.41
CA GLN A 189 7.79 18.04 -8.87
C GLN A 189 7.81 16.85 -9.85
N ARG A 190 7.33 17.03 -11.08
CA ARG A 190 7.21 15.92 -12.04
C ARG A 190 8.27 15.99 -13.13
N VAL A 191 8.79 14.83 -13.51
CA VAL A 191 9.76 14.66 -14.58
C VAL A 191 9.32 13.58 -15.57
N GLN A 192 9.37 13.89 -16.86
CA GLN A 192 9.21 12.92 -17.94
C GLN A 192 10.51 12.75 -18.74
N HIS A 193 10.86 11.51 -19.04
CA HIS A 193 11.96 11.15 -19.94
C HIS A 193 11.41 10.63 -21.26
N TYR A 194 11.99 11.07 -22.37
CA TYR A 194 11.67 10.60 -23.70
C TYR A 194 12.93 10.16 -24.45
N LEU A 195 12.80 9.09 -25.21
CA LEU A 195 13.81 8.62 -26.17
C LEU A 195 13.15 8.52 -27.54
N ASN A 196 13.64 9.27 -28.53
CA ASN A 196 13.03 9.42 -29.86
C ASN A 196 11.51 9.67 -29.79
N HIS A 197 11.08 10.60 -28.94
CA HIS A 197 9.67 10.96 -28.69
C HIS A 197 8.82 9.89 -27.98
N GLN A 198 9.35 8.70 -27.72
CA GLN A 198 8.66 7.69 -26.92
C GLN A 198 8.86 7.96 -25.43
N LEU A 199 7.75 8.03 -24.67
CA LEU A 199 7.79 8.22 -23.22
C LEU A 199 8.44 7.01 -22.53
N MET A 200 9.56 7.25 -21.87
CA MET A 200 10.33 6.24 -21.14
C MET A 200 9.94 6.18 -19.67
N GLN A 201 9.95 7.32 -18.98
CA GLN A 201 9.58 7.44 -17.57
C GLN A 201 8.71 8.67 -17.36
N ASP A 202 7.75 8.59 -16.45
CA ASP A 202 6.91 9.69 -15.96
C ASP A 202 6.83 9.56 -14.44
N VAL A 203 7.57 10.40 -13.73
CA VAL A 203 7.85 10.25 -12.30
C VAL A 203 7.50 11.54 -11.59
N GLU A 204 6.83 11.42 -10.44
CA GLU A 204 6.67 12.50 -9.49
C GLU A 204 7.72 12.35 -8.37
N LEU A 205 8.40 13.44 -8.05
CA LEU A 205 9.52 13.52 -7.10
C LEU A 205 9.06 14.13 -5.79
N ASP A 206 9.67 13.70 -4.68
CA ASP A 206 9.33 14.20 -3.35
C ASP A 206 9.72 15.68 -3.16
N GLN A 207 10.81 16.10 -3.81
CA GLN A 207 11.30 17.47 -3.85
C GLN A 207 12.38 17.59 -4.92
N LEU A 208 12.40 18.69 -5.66
CA LEU A 208 13.54 19.14 -6.46
C LEU A 208 14.24 20.27 -5.71
N SER A 209 15.57 20.34 -5.83
CA SER A 209 16.32 21.42 -5.19
C SER A 209 15.91 22.77 -5.80
N THR A 210 15.87 23.82 -4.97
CA THR A 210 15.65 25.19 -5.48
C THR A 210 16.84 25.72 -6.29
N LYS A 211 17.98 25.04 -6.18
CA LYS A 211 19.20 25.24 -6.96
C LYS A 211 19.75 23.88 -7.38
N GLY A 212 19.65 23.54 -8.65
CA GLY A 212 20.04 22.23 -9.16
C GLY A 212 20.70 22.31 -10.54
N GLY A 213 21.93 21.80 -10.65
CA GLY A 213 22.71 21.84 -11.89
C GLY A 213 22.18 20.87 -12.96
N ILE A 214 22.63 21.07 -14.20
CA ILE A 214 22.35 20.20 -15.35
C ILE A 214 23.68 19.75 -15.95
N GLY A 215 23.76 18.51 -16.41
CA GLY A 215 24.98 17.96 -16.99
C GLY A 215 24.78 16.70 -17.82
N LEU A 216 25.91 16.14 -18.23
CA LEU A 216 26.02 14.89 -18.97
C LEU A 216 26.99 13.96 -18.23
N SER A 217 26.76 12.65 -18.33
CA SER A 217 27.61 11.65 -17.68
C SER A 217 27.70 10.37 -18.49
N ALA A 218 28.89 9.75 -18.51
CA ALA A 218 29.16 8.46 -19.12
C ALA A 218 29.93 7.56 -18.16
N THR A 219 29.55 6.28 -18.07
CA THR A 219 30.22 5.31 -17.18
C THR A 219 30.45 4.00 -17.94
N GLY A 220 31.71 3.70 -18.27
CA GLY A 220 32.11 2.52 -19.05
C GLY A 220 31.67 2.53 -20.52
N ILE A 221 31.39 3.69 -21.10
CA ILE A 221 30.94 3.87 -22.48
C ILE A 221 31.40 5.24 -23.01
N ILE A 222 31.40 5.44 -24.32
CA ILE A 222 31.54 6.76 -24.93
C ILE A 222 30.16 7.36 -25.16
N LEU A 223 29.91 8.54 -24.59
CA LEU A 223 28.75 9.38 -24.92
C LEU A 223 29.19 10.50 -25.86
N LYS A 224 28.59 10.55 -27.04
CA LYS A 224 28.79 11.61 -28.04
C LYS A 224 27.58 12.54 -28.04
N VAL A 225 27.79 13.86 -28.08
CA VAL A 225 26.70 14.86 -28.11
C VAL A 225 26.96 15.91 -29.20
N LYS A 226 25.97 16.10 -30.07
CA LYS A 226 25.97 17.11 -31.15
C LYS A 226 25.38 18.43 -30.72
N ASN A 227 24.28 18.35 -29.98
CA ASN A 227 23.50 19.50 -29.59
C ASN A 227 22.85 19.24 -28.23
N ILE A 228 22.83 20.28 -27.39
CA ILE A 228 22.05 20.31 -26.17
C ILE A 228 21.32 21.65 -26.08
N GLN A 229 20.05 21.62 -25.68
CA GLN A 229 19.24 22.80 -25.45
C GLN A 229 18.52 22.66 -24.11
N VAL A 230 18.49 23.75 -23.34
CA VAL A 230 17.68 23.90 -22.14
C VAL A 230 16.70 25.04 -22.38
N SER A 231 15.40 24.77 -22.34
CA SER A 231 14.34 25.74 -22.59
C SER A 231 13.31 25.75 -21.47
N GLU A 232 12.50 26.81 -21.44
CA GLU A 232 11.39 26.98 -20.52
C GLU A 232 10.30 25.92 -20.73
N GLN A 233 9.79 25.34 -19.64
CA GLN A 233 8.62 24.48 -19.64
C GLN A 233 7.44 25.18 -18.95
N ARG A 234 6.59 25.85 -19.73
CA ARG A 234 5.41 26.58 -19.18
C ARG A 234 4.20 25.69 -18.92
N GLN A 235 3.99 24.71 -19.80
CA GLN A 235 2.84 23.82 -19.70
C GLN A 235 3.07 22.84 -18.55
N ALA A 236 2.12 22.79 -17.63
CA ALA A 236 2.05 21.71 -16.66
C ALA A 236 1.98 20.37 -17.40
N LEU A 237 2.66 19.37 -16.87
CA LEU A 237 2.57 18.03 -17.42
C LEU A 237 1.14 17.47 -17.25
N PRO A 238 0.63 16.67 -18.22
CA PRO A 238 -0.71 16.09 -18.14
C PRO A 238 -0.93 15.37 -16.83
N ASP A 239 -2.14 15.36 -16.25
CA ASP A 239 -2.42 14.65 -15.00
C ASP A 239 -1.94 13.19 -15.05
N LEU A 240 -1.40 12.68 -13.93
CA LEU A 240 -0.90 11.31 -13.90
C LEU A 240 -2.10 10.42 -14.21
N GLN A 241 -2.04 9.69 -15.32
CA GLN A 241 -2.98 8.62 -15.62
C GLN A 241 -2.94 7.49 -14.57
N ASN A 242 -2.05 7.61 -13.58
CA ASN A 242 -1.71 6.64 -12.56
C ASN A 242 -2.25 6.99 -11.16
N LYS A 243 -3.34 7.75 -11.04
CA LYS A 243 -4.01 7.95 -9.75
C LYS A 243 -5.07 6.85 -9.55
N VAL A 244 -5.04 6.17 -8.41
CA VAL A 244 -6.17 5.35 -7.98
C VAL A 244 -7.34 6.25 -7.57
N THR A 245 -8.54 5.67 -7.42
CA THR A 245 -9.76 6.38 -7.04
C THR A 245 -9.57 7.08 -5.69
N GLN A 246 -9.82 8.40 -5.66
CA GLN A 246 -10.00 9.16 -4.43
C GLN A 246 -11.36 8.78 -3.84
N VAL A 247 -11.34 7.93 -2.81
CA VAL A 247 -12.55 7.44 -2.16
C VAL A 247 -13.21 8.55 -1.36
N GLN A 248 -14.54 8.58 -1.34
CA GLN A 248 -15.28 9.39 -0.39
C GLN A 248 -15.12 8.76 1.00
N GLU A 249 -14.39 9.45 1.88
CA GLU A 249 -14.27 9.02 3.27
C GLU A 249 -15.55 9.30 4.06
N ILE A 250 -15.89 8.35 4.93
CA ILE A 250 -16.95 8.55 5.90
C ILE A 250 -16.38 9.42 7.01
N GLN A 251 -16.93 10.63 7.19
CA GLN A 251 -16.59 11.51 8.30
C GLN A 251 -17.06 10.89 9.63
N SER A 252 -16.29 9.91 10.11
CA SER A 252 -16.47 9.26 11.40
C SER A 252 -15.25 9.49 12.27
N ASN A 253 -15.45 9.19 13.55
CA ASN A 253 -14.45 9.30 14.59
C ASN A 253 -13.69 7.98 14.85
N VAL A 254 -13.96 6.97 14.01
CA VAL A 254 -13.44 5.61 14.11
C VAL A 254 -12.12 5.51 13.37
N ALA A 255 -11.09 5.02 14.05
CA ALA A 255 -9.79 4.80 13.44
C ALA A 255 -9.87 3.64 12.43
N LEU A 256 -9.40 3.89 11.20
CA LEU A 256 -9.59 3.03 10.03
C LEU A 256 -11.01 2.44 9.99
N ALA A 257 -12.06 3.26 9.94
CA ALA A 257 -13.44 2.76 9.86
C ALA A 257 -13.61 1.67 8.77
N PRO A 258 -14.45 0.64 8.98
CA PRO A 258 -14.67 -0.40 7.98
C PRO A 258 -15.13 0.19 6.65
N THR A 259 -14.68 -0.43 5.56
CA THR A 259 -15.12 -0.07 4.22
C THR A 259 -16.60 -0.42 4.05
N ILE A 260 -17.43 0.55 3.70
CA ILE A 260 -18.84 0.31 3.39
C ILE A 260 -18.98 0.07 1.88
N ILE A 261 -19.42 -1.14 1.53
CA ILE A 261 -19.62 -1.60 0.16
C ILE A 261 -21.13 -1.67 -0.12
N GLN A 262 -21.63 -0.73 -0.92
CA GLN A 262 -23.05 -0.65 -1.27
C GLN A 262 -23.37 -1.65 -2.40
N LYS A 263 -24.27 -2.59 -2.13
CA LYS A 263 -24.92 -3.42 -3.16
C LYS A 263 -25.78 -2.52 -4.04
N ILE A 264 -25.58 -2.59 -5.35
CA ILE A 264 -26.35 -1.79 -6.30
C ILE A 264 -27.66 -2.48 -6.63
N GLU A 265 -28.79 -1.87 -6.30
CA GLU A 265 -30.12 -2.49 -6.48
C GLU A 265 -30.83 -2.00 -7.75
N ASN A 266 -30.43 -0.84 -8.27
CA ASN A 266 -30.94 -0.19 -9.49
C ASN A 266 -30.07 1.04 -9.83
N SER A 267 -30.42 1.80 -10.88
CA SER A 267 -29.73 3.03 -11.31
C SER A 267 -29.76 4.16 -10.27
N ASP A 268 -30.74 4.17 -9.38
CA ASP A 268 -31.00 5.27 -8.43
C ASP A 268 -30.35 5.00 -7.06
N THR A 269 -29.60 3.90 -6.93
CA THR A 269 -28.92 3.54 -5.68
C THR A 269 -27.93 4.64 -5.28
N ALA A 270 -28.18 5.28 -4.15
CA ALA A 270 -27.32 6.35 -3.64
C ALA A 270 -25.95 5.81 -3.19
N LEU A 271 -24.88 6.51 -3.61
CA LEU A 271 -23.49 6.16 -3.27
C LEU A 271 -22.82 7.16 -2.32
N SER A 272 -23.53 8.20 -1.90
CA SER A 272 -23.00 9.26 -1.03
C SER A 272 -22.60 8.79 0.38
N SER A 273 -23.01 7.57 0.77
CA SER A 273 -22.65 6.93 2.04
C SER A 273 -21.76 5.69 1.87
N ALA A 274 -21.22 5.45 0.67
CA ALA A 274 -20.46 4.24 0.35
C ALA A 274 -19.02 4.57 -0.05
N ASN A 275 -18.08 3.72 0.37
CA ASN A 275 -16.69 3.77 -0.10
C ASN A 275 -16.52 2.97 -1.41
N GLN A 276 -17.36 1.94 -1.59
CA GLN A 276 -17.34 1.05 -2.74
C GLN A 276 -18.74 0.77 -3.28
N ALA A 277 -18.81 0.47 -4.56
CA ALA A 277 -20.04 0.12 -5.26
C ALA A 277 -19.92 -1.32 -5.78
N TYR A 278 -20.83 -2.19 -5.37
CA TYR A 278 -20.84 -3.61 -5.73
C TYR A 278 -21.85 -3.90 -6.85
N TYR A 279 -21.30 -4.24 -8.01
CA TYR A 279 -22.00 -4.66 -9.22
C TYR A 279 -21.75 -6.13 -9.54
N GLN A 280 -22.68 -6.76 -10.26
CA GLN A 280 -22.35 -7.95 -11.05
C GLN A 280 -21.73 -7.51 -12.39
N LEU A 281 -20.84 -8.34 -12.95
CA LEU A 281 -20.19 -8.06 -14.24
C LEU A 281 -20.41 -9.22 -15.20
N ASP A 282 -21.02 -8.95 -16.35
CA ASP A 282 -21.20 -9.96 -17.38
C ASP A 282 -19.97 -10.09 -18.31
N ARG A 283 -20.06 -10.98 -19.30
CA ARG A 283 -18.97 -11.25 -20.25
C ARG A 283 -18.78 -10.13 -21.28
N GLU A 284 -19.76 -9.25 -21.45
CA GLU A 284 -19.67 -8.06 -22.31
C GLU A 284 -19.19 -6.81 -21.52
N LEU A 285 -18.81 -6.99 -20.26
CA LEU A 285 -18.39 -5.94 -19.33
C LEU A 285 -19.50 -4.90 -19.04
N ASN A 286 -20.77 -5.32 -19.12
CA ASN A 286 -21.86 -4.54 -18.57
C ASN A 286 -21.87 -4.65 -17.05
N LEU A 287 -22.03 -3.51 -16.39
CA LEU A 287 -22.34 -3.43 -14.97
C LEU A 287 -23.83 -3.73 -14.79
N LEU A 288 -24.12 -4.73 -13.96
CA LEU A 288 -25.48 -5.11 -13.61
C LEU A 288 -25.74 -4.82 -12.13
N ASP A 289 -26.99 -4.49 -11.81
CA ASP A 289 -27.46 -4.48 -10.42
C ASP A 289 -27.52 -5.92 -9.84
N GLN A 290 -27.86 -6.04 -8.56
CA GLN A 290 -27.97 -7.32 -7.88
C GLN A 290 -29.12 -8.21 -8.40
N LYS A 291 -30.05 -7.66 -9.21
CA LYS A 291 -31.14 -8.39 -9.88
C LYS A 291 -30.77 -8.80 -11.31
N GLY A 292 -29.61 -8.39 -11.82
CA GLY A 292 -29.13 -8.70 -13.16
C GLY A 292 -29.55 -7.68 -14.24
N ASN A 293 -30.14 -6.54 -13.88
CA ASN A 293 -30.49 -5.51 -14.85
C ASN A 293 -29.25 -4.71 -15.24
N LYS A 294 -29.09 -4.44 -16.54
CA LYS A 294 -27.98 -3.66 -17.08
C LYS A 294 -28.09 -2.18 -16.71
N LEU A 295 -27.03 -1.62 -16.14
CA LEU A 295 -26.93 -0.22 -15.74
C LEU A 295 -26.00 0.60 -16.65
N GLY A 296 -25.01 -0.04 -17.28
CA GLY A 296 -24.04 0.64 -18.13
C GLY A 296 -22.82 -0.22 -18.44
N LEU A 297 -21.84 0.37 -19.11
CA LEU A 297 -20.56 -0.29 -19.42
C LEU A 297 -19.51 0.05 -18.37
N LEU A 298 -18.70 -0.94 -17.98
CA LEU A 298 -17.57 -0.75 -17.07
C LEU A 298 -16.58 0.30 -17.60
N GLU A 299 -16.36 0.35 -18.92
CA GLU A 299 -15.47 1.34 -19.55
C GLU A 299 -15.89 2.77 -19.26
N HIS A 300 -17.17 3.11 -19.46
CA HIS A 300 -17.70 4.43 -19.18
C HIS A 300 -17.68 4.77 -17.68
N TYR A 301 -17.97 3.79 -16.82
CA TYR A 301 -17.88 3.97 -15.37
C TYR A 301 -16.43 4.26 -14.92
N LEU A 302 -15.45 3.60 -15.51
CA LEU A 302 -14.04 3.80 -15.18
C LEU A 302 -13.51 5.14 -15.69
N ALA A 303 -14.00 5.61 -16.84
CA ALA A 303 -13.64 6.89 -17.44
C ALA A 303 -14.23 8.11 -16.71
N ASN A 304 -15.19 7.94 -15.80
CA ASN A 304 -15.79 9.06 -15.07
C ASN A 304 -14.82 9.69 -14.04
N PRO A 305 -14.34 10.93 -14.25
CA PRO A 305 -13.38 11.56 -13.34
C PRO A 305 -14.01 11.98 -12.00
N GLN A 306 -15.35 12.04 -11.92
CA GLN A 306 -16.09 12.37 -10.70
C GLN A 306 -16.38 11.15 -9.83
N ARG A 307 -15.98 9.94 -10.25
CA ARG A 307 -16.18 8.72 -9.46
C ARG A 307 -15.48 8.84 -8.10
N LYS A 308 -16.22 8.57 -7.03
CA LYS A 308 -15.72 8.56 -5.63
C LYS A 308 -15.77 7.19 -4.97
N THR A 309 -16.19 6.16 -5.68
CA THR A 309 -16.26 4.79 -5.17
C THR A 309 -15.35 3.85 -5.97
N ILE A 310 -14.75 2.87 -5.28
CA ILE A 310 -14.04 1.78 -5.94
C ILE A 310 -15.07 0.72 -6.36
N PRO A 311 -15.05 0.23 -7.61
CA PRO A 311 -15.94 -0.86 -8.01
C PRO A 311 -15.49 -2.19 -7.40
N VAL A 312 -16.45 -2.90 -6.81
CA VAL A 312 -16.39 -4.34 -6.53
C VAL A 312 -17.20 -5.04 -7.61
N LEU A 313 -16.58 -5.93 -8.36
CA LEU A 313 -17.19 -6.59 -9.52
C LEU A 313 -17.29 -8.09 -9.26
N GLU A 314 -18.51 -8.60 -9.11
CA GLU A 314 -18.72 -10.05 -9.05
C GLU A 314 -18.56 -10.66 -10.43
N ILE A 315 -17.61 -11.60 -10.54
CA ILE A 315 -17.36 -12.39 -11.74
C ILE A 315 -17.80 -13.83 -11.54
N LYS A 316 -18.39 -14.40 -12.59
CA LYS A 316 -18.95 -15.76 -12.57
C LYS A 316 -18.30 -16.69 -13.59
N THR A 317 -17.62 -16.16 -14.61
CA THR A 317 -17.09 -16.94 -15.72
C THR A 317 -15.68 -16.49 -16.14
N PRO A 318 -14.84 -17.38 -16.71
CA PRO A 318 -13.53 -17.01 -17.24
C PRO A 318 -13.58 -16.03 -18.42
N GLN A 319 -14.67 -16.01 -19.20
CA GLN A 319 -14.82 -15.14 -20.37
C GLN A 319 -14.76 -13.65 -19.97
N THR A 320 -15.30 -13.29 -18.80
CA THR A 320 -15.19 -11.93 -18.26
C THR A 320 -13.73 -11.52 -18.03
N LEU A 321 -12.85 -12.44 -17.62
CA LEU A 321 -11.43 -12.16 -17.39
C LEU A 321 -10.68 -11.84 -18.69
N GLU A 322 -10.99 -12.55 -19.78
CA GLU A 322 -10.39 -12.26 -21.09
C GLU A 322 -10.81 -10.88 -21.60
N GLN A 323 -12.07 -10.49 -21.41
CA GLN A 323 -12.51 -9.13 -21.77
C GLN A 323 -11.87 -8.05 -20.88
N LEU A 324 -11.72 -8.30 -19.57
CA LEU A 324 -10.99 -7.39 -18.68
C LEU A 324 -9.53 -7.22 -19.11
N LYS A 325 -8.86 -8.30 -19.55
CA LYS A 325 -7.50 -8.25 -20.10
C LYS A 325 -7.41 -7.46 -21.41
N LEU A 326 -8.45 -7.49 -22.24
CA LEU A 326 -8.52 -6.64 -23.43
C LEU A 326 -8.73 -5.16 -23.04
N LEU A 327 -9.60 -4.90 -22.06
CA LEU A 327 -9.85 -3.56 -21.55
C LEU A 327 -8.61 -2.94 -20.87
N SER A 328 -7.82 -3.75 -20.15
CA SER A 328 -6.60 -3.31 -19.48
C SER A 328 -5.51 -2.80 -20.44
N LYS A 329 -5.63 -3.14 -21.74
CA LYS A 329 -4.74 -2.61 -22.79
C LYS A 329 -5.16 -1.21 -23.27
N LYS A 330 -6.41 -0.82 -23.01
CA LYS A 330 -7.01 0.45 -23.47
C LYS A 330 -7.07 1.50 -22.36
N GLN A 331 -7.28 1.06 -21.12
CA GLN A 331 -7.41 1.96 -19.97
C GLN A 331 -6.88 1.31 -18.68
N ASP A 332 -6.57 2.14 -17.69
CA ASP A 332 -6.15 1.67 -16.38
C ASP A 332 -7.32 1.07 -15.60
N ILE A 333 -7.24 -0.23 -15.33
CA ILE A 333 -8.22 -0.96 -14.53
C ILE A 333 -7.68 -1.36 -13.15
N SER A 334 -6.47 -0.93 -12.78
CA SER A 334 -5.74 -1.43 -11.59
C SER A 334 -6.44 -1.17 -10.26
N ASP A 335 -7.44 -0.29 -10.21
CA ASP A 335 -8.18 0.06 -9.02
C ASP A 335 -9.59 -0.55 -8.96
N ILE A 336 -9.67 -1.86 -9.21
CA ILE A 336 -10.89 -2.68 -9.11
C ILE A 336 -10.66 -3.83 -8.12
N THR A 337 -11.71 -4.23 -7.42
CA THR A 337 -11.74 -5.49 -6.65
C THR A 337 -12.68 -6.47 -7.34
N LEU A 338 -12.15 -7.61 -7.80
CA LEU A 338 -12.94 -8.73 -8.28
C LEU A 338 -13.43 -9.56 -7.10
N LEU A 339 -14.71 -9.91 -7.12
CA LEU A 339 -15.36 -10.77 -6.15
C LEU A 339 -15.81 -12.06 -6.84
N SER A 340 -15.62 -13.23 -6.22
CA SER A 340 -16.22 -14.47 -6.72
C SER A 340 -16.37 -15.50 -5.62
N LYS A 341 -17.35 -16.39 -5.80
CA LYS A 341 -17.55 -17.60 -4.99
C LYS A 341 -16.64 -18.75 -5.43
N SER A 342 -15.97 -18.63 -6.57
CA SER A 342 -15.04 -19.64 -7.10
C SER A 342 -13.59 -19.23 -6.81
N ASP A 343 -12.92 -20.02 -5.98
CA ASP A 343 -11.48 -19.93 -5.72
C ASP A 343 -10.65 -20.17 -6.99
N VAL A 344 -11.05 -21.15 -7.81
CA VAL A 344 -10.44 -21.43 -9.12
C VAL A 344 -10.52 -20.24 -10.06
N LEU A 345 -11.67 -19.56 -10.12
CA LEU A 345 -11.84 -18.39 -10.98
C LEU A 345 -10.96 -17.22 -10.51
N LEU A 346 -10.86 -16.97 -9.21
CA LEU A 346 -9.99 -15.91 -8.66
C LEU A 346 -8.51 -16.20 -8.88
N LYS A 347 -8.09 -17.46 -8.71
CA LYS A 347 -6.73 -17.89 -9.06
C LYS A 347 -6.43 -17.65 -10.55
N THR A 348 -7.40 -17.92 -11.42
CA THR A 348 -7.30 -17.63 -12.86
C THR A 348 -7.23 -16.12 -13.12
N ALA A 349 -8.03 -15.32 -12.41
CA ALA A 349 -8.01 -13.86 -12.49
C ALA A 349 -6.62 -13.30 -12.18
N HIS A 350 -5.96 -13.82 -11.15
CA HIS A 350 -4.60 -13.42 -10.80
C HIS A 350 -3.58 -13.70 -11.91
N GLN A 351 -3.79 -14.72 -12.75
CA GLN A 351 -2.92 -15.03 -13.88
C GLN A 351 -3.24 -14.17 -15.12
N VAL A 352 -4.52 -13.94 -15.39
CA VAL A 352 -5.00 -13.27 -16.61
C VAL A 352 -4.93 -11.75 -16.50
N VAL A 353 -5.25 -11.22 -15.31
CA VAL A 353 -5.30 -9.78 -14.98
C VAL A 353 -4.64 -9.51 -13.61
N PRO A 354 -3.32 -9.76 -13.47
CA PRO A 354 -2.60 -9.74 -12.19
C PRO A 354 -2.62 -8.40 -11.44
N MET A 355 -2.97 -7.30 -12.10
CA MET A 355 -3.10 -5.99 -11.45
C MET A 355 -4.37 -5.84 -10.59
N LEU A 356 -5.37 -6.70 -10.80
CA LEU A 356 -6.67 -6.58 -10.12
C LEU A 356 -6.65 -7.24 -8.75
N ARG A 357 -7.37 -6.63 -7.81
CA ARG A 357 -7.61 -7.19 -6.47
C ARG A 357 -8.68 -8.25 -6.50
N THR A 358 -8.64 -9.15 -5.54
CA THR A 358 -9.49 -10.34 -5.47
C THR A 358 -10.01 -10.52 -4.04
N ALA A 359 -11.28 -10.85 -3.95
CA ALA A 359 -12.01 -11.16 -2.73
C ALA A 359 -12.74 -12.49 -2.91
N LEU A 360 -12.49 -13.45 -2.02
CA LEU A 360 -13.19 -14.73 -2.02
C LEU A 360 -14.50 -14.60 -1.25
N ASP A 361 -15.62 -14.83 -1.92
CA ASP A 361 -16.95 -14.78 -1.32
C ASP A 361 -17.39 -16.14 -0.81
N LEU A 362 -17.44 -16.29 0.52
CA LEU A 362 -17.93 -17.49 1.20
C LEU A 362 -19.25 -17.20 1.95
N SER A 363 -19.86 -16.03 1.74
CA SER A 363 -21.02 -15.57 2.50
C SER A 363 -22.26 -16.46 2.37
N ALA A 364 -22.41 -17.15 1.24
CA ALA A 364 -23.51 -18.07 0.99
C ALA A 364 -23.24 -19.51 1.47
N GLU A 365 -22.01 -19.82 1.92
CA GLU A 365 -21.65 -21.16 2.35
C GLU A 365 -22.09 -21.45 3.80
N LYS A 366 -22.46 -22.71 4.06
CA LYS A 366 -22.76 -23.21 5.42
C LYS A 366 -21.47 -23.58 6.15
N LEU A 367 -20.79 -22.57 6.66
CA LEU A 367 -19.53 -22.68 7.40
C LEU A 367 -19.79 -22.98 8.88
N LYS A 368 -18.85 -23.66 9.54
CA LYS A 368 -18.93 -23.88 11.00
C LYS A 368 -18.21 -22.76 11.74
N ASP A 369 -18.74 -22.38 12.90
CA ASP A 369 -18.06 -21.46 13.82
C ASP A 369 -17.06 -22.23 14.71
N ASN A 370 -15.93 -22.62 14.12
CA ASN A 370 -14.83 -23.27 14.84
C ASN A 370 -13.49 -23.06 14.14
N ARG A 371 -12.39 -23.38 14.85
CA ARG A 371 -11.03 -23.13 14.37
C ARG A 371 -10.65 -23.91 13.10
N GLN A 372 -11.16 -25.13 12.93
CA GLN A 372 -10.88 -25.93 11.74
C GLN A 372 -11.49 -25.25 10.50
N SER A 373 -12.74 -24.81 10.61
CA SER A 373 -13.44 -24.07 9.55
C SER A 373 -12.73 -22.75 9.22
N LEU A 374 -12.32 -21.98 10.23
CA LEU A 374 -11.54 -20.74 10.01
C LEU A 374 -10.19 -21.00 9.34
N SER A 375 -9.50 -22.09 9.72
CA SER A 375 -8.23 -22.48 9.09
C SER A 375 -8.43 -22.82 7.61
N GLU A 376 -9.49 -23.56 7.29
CA GLU A 376 -9.85 -23.89 5.91
C GLU A 376 -10.23 -22.66 5.10
N ILE A 377 -10.96 -21.72 5.70
CA ILE A 377 -11.29 -20.43 5.08
C ILE A 377 -10.01 -19.68 4.68
N MET A 378 -9.07 -19.51 5.61
CA MET A 378 -7.79 -18.83 5.33
C MET A 378 -7.00 -19.54 4.23
N ARG A 379 -6.94 -20.88 4.29
CA ARG A 379 -6.28 -21.73 3.30
C ARG A 379 -6.87 -21.49 1.90
N ARG A 380 -8.19 -21.56 1.75
CA ARG A 380 -8.90 -21.35 0.48
C ARG A 380 -8.71 -19.93 -0.05
N THR A 381 -8.82 -18.90 0.80
CA THR A 381 -8.64 -17.52 0.36
C THR A 381 -7.22 -17.26 -0.16
N ASN A 382 -6.19 -17.77 0.52
CA ASN A 382 -4.80 -17.60 0.04
C ASN A 382 -4.55 -18.37 -1.27
N GLN A 383 -5.05 -19.61 -1.39
CA GLN A 383 -4.94 -20.40 -2.61
C GLN A 383 -5.70 -19.80 -3.81
N ALA A 384 -6.79 -19.07 -3.53
CA ALA A 384 -7.52 -18.28 -4.52
C ALA A 384 -6.76 -17.01 -4.96
N HIS A 385 -5.55 -16.76 -4.41
CA HIS A 385 -4.81 -15.52 -4.55
C HIS A 385 -5.63 -14.30 -4.16
N ALA A 386 -6.42 -14.41 -3.08
CA ALA A 386 -7.16 -13.33 -2.46
C ALA A 386 -6.58 -12.97 -1.08
N ARG A 387 -6.80 -11.73 -0.65
CA ARG A 387 -6.49 -11.23 0.72
C ARG A 387 -7.74 -10.81 1.49
N ILE A 388 -8.84 -10.66 0.77
CA ILE A 388 -10.14 -10.34 1.31
C ILE A 388 -10.95 -11.63 1.31
N VAL A 389 -11.54 -11.96 2.45
CA VAL A 389 -12.58 -12.98 2.55
C VAL A 389 -13.89 -12.33 2.93
N VAL A 390 -14.98 -12.68 2.25
CA VAL A 390 -16.33 -12.31 2.63
C VAL A 390 -16.97 -13.45 3.39
N LEU A 391 -17.42 -13.19 4.61
CA LEU A 391 -18.03 -14.16 5.50
C LEU A 391 -19.53 -13.91 5.70
N PRO A 392 -20.30 -14.97 6.04
CA PRO A 392 -21.67 -14.81 6.48
C PRO A 392 -21.76 -14.06 7.81
N GLU A 393 -22.88 -13.36 8.01
CA GLU A 393 -23.12 -12.52 9.18
C GLU A 393 -23.01 -13.26 10.52
N TYR A 394 -23.41 -14.53 10.62
CA TYR A 394 -23.33 -15.30 11.88
C TYR A 394 -21.88 -15.59 12.33
N LEU A 395 -20.88 -15.44 11.45
CA LEU A 395 -19.46 -15.53 11.81
C LEU A 395 -18.86 -14.17 12.21
N ALA A 396 -19.64 -13.07 12.17
CA ALA A 396 -19.19 -11.72 12.50
C ALA A 396 -19.03 -11.53 14.02
N ASN A 397 -17.96 -12.09 14.58
CA ASN A 397 -17.57 -11.87 15.97
C ASN A 397 -16.06 -11.59 16.10
N LYS A 398 -15.68 -10.90 17.18
CA LYS A 398 -14.29 -10.47 17.43
C LYS A 398 -13.28 -11.63 17.40
N ALA A 399 -13.65 -12.81 17.91
CA ALA A 399 -12.73 -13.94 17.98
C ALA A 399 -12.39 -14.47 16.58
N ASN A 400 -13.40 -14.65 15.73
CA ASN A 400 -13.23 -15.14 14.37
C ASN A 400 -12.52 -14.10 13.49
N VAL A 401 -12.94 -12.85 13.56
CA VAL A 401 -12.35 -11.75 12.80
C VAL A 401 -10.89 -11.55 13.19
N SER A 402 -10.57 -11.52 14.49
CA SER A 402 -9.18 -11.36 14.97
C SER A 402 -8.31 -12.55 14.56
N PHE A 403 -8.83 -13.77 14.60
CA PHE A 403 -8.08 -14.96 14.17
C PHE A 403 -7.63 -14.85 12.71
N ILE A 404 -8.51 -14.44 11.80
CA ILE A 404 -8.17 -14.26 10.38
C ILE A 404 -7.23 -13.05 10.18
N GLN A 405 -7.45 -11.94 10.90
CA GLN A 405 -6.61 -10.75 10.79
C GLN A 405 -5.16 -10.99 11.20
N ARG A 406 -4.91 -11.82 12.24
CA ARG A 406 -3.55 -12.23 12.63
C ARG A 406 -2.79 -12.97 11.53
N HIS A 407 -3.50 -13.50 10.54
CA HIS A 407 -2.97 -14.19 9.39
C HIS A 407 -2.79 -13.27 8.17
N LEU A 408 -2.57 -11.97 8.39
CA LEU A 408 -2.29 -10.96 7.37
C LEU A 408 -3.46 -10.69 6.39
N MET A 409 -4.66 -11.17 6.69
CA MET A 409 -5.84 -11.07 5.84
C MET A 409 -6.83 -9.99 6.30
N THR A 410 -7.75 -9.63 5.42
CA THR A 410 -8.88 -8.73 5.74
C THR A 410 -10.20 -9.47 5.64
N VAL A 411 -11.11 -9.17 6.56
CA VAL A 411 -12.43 -9.80 6.66
C VAL A 411 -13.49 -8.81 6.26
N TRP A 412 -14.34 -9.17 5.32
CA TRP A 412 -15.59 -8.47 5.01
C TRP A 412 -16.78 -9.32 5.45
N ILE A 413 -17.87 -8.68 5.83
CA ILE A 413 -19.13 -9.36 6.18
C ILE A 413 -20.18 -9.00 5.13
N ASP A 414 -20.85 -10.01 4.58
CA ASP A 414 -22.09 -9.76 3.84
C ASP A 414 -23.25 -9.62 4.83
N SER A 415 -23.85 -8.43 4.87
CA SER A 415 -24.81 -8.06 5.89
C SER A 415 -26.21 -7.84 5.35
N THR A 416 -27.17 -8.31 6.14
CA THR A 416 -28.61 -8.08 5.96
C THR A 416 -29.18 -7.15 7.03
N ALA A 417 -28.35 -6.57 7.89
CA ALA A 417 -28.76 -5.72 8.99
C ALA A 417 -29.57 -4.51 8.50
N THR A 418 -30.72 -4.29 9.13
CA THR A 418 -31.63 -3.17 8.84
C THR A 418 -31.89 -2.30 10.06
N GLN A 419 -31.47 -2.74 11.25
CA GLN A 419 -31.65 -2.01 12.49
C GLN A 419 -30.31 -1.50 13.07
N PRO A 420 -30.29 -0.36 13.77
CA PRO A 420 -29.07 0.20 14.37
C PRO A 420 -28.30 -0.78 15.27
N ASN A 421 -29.01 -1.62 16.05
CA ASN A 421 -28.40 -2.61 16.94
C ASN A 421 -27.72 -3.75 16.15
N GLU A 422 -28.31 -4.23 15.06
CA GLU A 422 -27.72 -5.23 14.19
C GLU A 422 -26.45 -4.69 13.51
N VAL A 423 -26.53 -3.46 12.99
CA VAL A 423 -25.39 -2.75 12.41
C VAL A 423 -24.27 -2.58 13.43
N ALA A 424 -24.60 -2.15 14.65
CA ALA A 424 -23.60 -2.01 15.71
C ALA A 424 -22.97 -3.36 16.11
N ALA A 425 -23.71 -4.48 16.10
CA ALA A 425 -23.15 -5.80 16.33
C ALA A 425 -22.10 -6.18 15.28
N ILE A 426 -22.37 -5.89 14.00
CA ILE A 426 -21.45 -6.16 12.89
C ILE A 426 -20.22 -5.25 12.98
N LEU A 427 -20.41 -3.95 13.22
CA LEU A 427 -19.29 -3.01 13.35
C LEU A 427 -18.36 -3.40 14.51
N THR A 428 -18.92 -3.78 15.66
CA THR A 428 -18.16 -4.17 16.86
C THR A 428 -17.58 -5.58 16.79
N SER A 429 -17.84 -6.33 15.70
CA SER A 429 -17.08 -7.55 15.38
C SER A 429 -15.62 -7.26 14.98
N GLY A 430 -15.32 -6.03 14.56
CA GLY A 430 -13.99 -5.62 14.11
C GLY A 430 -13.71 -5.86 12.63
N THR A 431 -14.72 -6.21 11.83
CA THR A 431 -14.61 -6.44 10.37
C THR A 431 -13.95 -5.29 9.61
N ASN A 432 -13.14 -5.58 8.59
CA ASN A 432 -12.47 -4.57 7.75
C ASN A 432 -13.41 -3.94 6.71
N GLY A 433 -14.51 -4.62 6.36
CA GLY A 433 -15.50 -4.12 5.41
C GLY A 433 -16.86 -4.77 5.60
N VAL A 434 -17.90 -4.11 5.08
CA VAL A 434 -19.28 -4.61 5.13
C VAL A 434 -19.94 -4.41 3.78
N ILE A 435 -20.44 -5.49 3.21
CA ILE A 435 -21.30 -5.47 2.03
C ILE A 435 -22.74 -5.34 2.51
N THR A 436 -23.49 -4.35 2.03
CA THR A 436 -24.83 -4.05 2.53
C THR A 436 -25.67 -3.29 1.50
N THR A 437 -26.99 -3.31 1.66
CA THR A 437 -27.91 -2.35 1.01
C THR A 437 -28.14 -1.08 1.84
N GLN A 438 -27.70 -1.06 3.11
CA GLN A 438 -28.01 -0.04 4.11
C GLN A 438 -26.82 0.88 4.43
N SER A 439 -26.06 1.33 3.43
CA SER A 439 -24.84 2.14 3.67
C SER A 439 -25.08 3.38 4.53
N SER A 440 -26.20 4.07 4.34
CA SER A 440 -26.58 5.25 5.14
C SER A 440 -26.80 4.93 6.63
N LEU A 441 -27.33 3.73 6.95
CA LEU A 441 -27.50 3.28 8.33
C LEU A 441 -26.16 2.93 8.98
N PHE A 442 -25.27 2.24 8.26
CA PHE A 442 -23.90 2.00 8.73
C PHE A 442 -23.17 3.31 9.02
N ASN A 443 -23.29 4.29 8.12
CA ASN A 443 -22.71 5.62 8.28
C ASN A 443 -23.28 6.34 9.52
N SER A 444 -24.61 6.29 9.74
CA SER A 444 -25.24 6.94 10.89
C SER A 444 -24.83 6.34 12.24
N VAL A 445 -24.58 5.02 12.30
CA VAL A 445 -24.05 4.37 13.51
C VAL A 445 -22.57 4.70 13.71
N LEU A 446 -21.74 4.64 12.66
CA LEU A 446 -20.31 5.00 12.75
C LEU A 446 -20.08 6.43 13.26
N LYS A 447 -20.95 7.36 12.87
CA LYS A 447 -20.89 8.77 13.31
C LYS A 447 -21.19 8.98 14.80
N GLN A 448 -21.86 8.03 15.44
CA GLN A 448 -22.15 8.10 16.89
C GLN A 448 -20.92 7.74 17.74
N PHE A 449 -19.92 7.07 17.16
CA PHE A 449 -18.76 6.62 17.92
C PHE A 449 -17.86 7.81 18.29
N PRO A 450 -17.25 7.82 19.49
CA PRO A 450 -16.38 8.92 19.92
C PRO A 450 -15.03 8.90 19.19
N LYS A 451 -14.32 10.04 19.20
CA LYS A 451 -12.99 10.18 18.59
C LYS A 451 -12.02 9.10 19.07
N ASN A 452 -11.15 8.63 18.18
CA ASN A 452 -10.17 7.56 18.45
C ASN A 452 -10.85 6.24 18.85
N THR A 453 -12.01 5.90 18.27
CA THR A 453 -12.62 4.59 18.49
C THR A 453 -11.87 3.51 17.74
N LEU A 454 -11.48 2.44 18.44
CA LEU A 454 -10.93 1.22 17.88
C LEU A 454 -12.02 0.13 17.84
N LEU A 455 -12.50 -0.21 16.65
CA LEU A 455 -13.41 -1.36 16.46
C LEU A 455 -12.67 -2.70 16.39
N ARG A 456 -11.37 -2.63 16.15
CA ARG A 456 -10.42 -3.74 16.11
C ARG A 456 -9.16 -3.29 16.83
N LYS A 457 -8.56 -4.17 17.62
CA LYS A 457 -7.28 -3.87 18.25
C LYS A 457 -6.15 -3.99 17.21
N PRO A 458 -5.24 -3.02 17.11
CA PRO A 458 -3.94 -3.25 16.46
C PRO A 458 -3.23 -4.41 17.13
N LEU A 459 -2.70 -5.34 16.34
CA LEU A 459 -2.01 -6.51 16.84
C LEU A 459 -0.57 -6.17 17.26
N ILE A 460 -0.10 -6.76 18.36
CA ILE A 460 1.28 -6.56 18.82
C ILE A 460 2.13 -7.74 18.36
N ILE A 461 3.20 -7.44 17.64
CA ILE A 461 4.16 -8.43 17.17
C ILE A 461 5.46 -8.27 17.95
N GLY A 462 5.83 -9.31 18.71
CA GLY A 462 7.11 -9.38 19.40
C GLY A 462 8.24 -9.61 18.42
N HIS A 463 9.00 -8.57 18.08
CA HIS A 463 10.12 -8.62 17.14
C HIS A 463 11.23 -9.49 17.71
N ARG A 464 11.53 -10.63 17.09
CA ARG A 464 12.50 -11.62 17.59
C ARG A 464 12.19 -12.08 19.02
N GLY A 465 10.90 -12.07 19.40
CA GLY A 465 10.44 -12.19 20.78
C GLY A 465 10.32 -10.83 21.49
N VAL A 466 11.09 -10.62 22.55
CA VAL A 466 11.14 -9.38 23.35
C VAL A 466 12.59 -9.01 23.69
N PRO A 467 13.39 -8.56 22.70
CA PRO A 467 14.83 -8.34 22.86
C PRO A 467 15.20 -7.20 23.82
N SER A 468 14.23 -6.43 24.30
CA SER A 468 14.44 -5.47 25.39
C SER A 468 14.56 -6.13 26.77
N LEU A 469 14.15 -7.40 26.92
CA LEU A 469 14.17 -8.15 28.19
C LEU A 469 14.95 -9.47 28.09
N GLU A 470 14.94 -10.12 26.93
CA GLU A 470 15.58 -11.42 26.67
C GLU A 470 16.56 -11.33 25.48
N ASP A 471 17.35 -12.38 25.24
CA ASP A 471 18.16 -12.47 24.03
C ASP A 471 17.29 -12.72 22.79
N GLU A 472 17.50 -11.94 21.73
CA GLU A 472 16.70 -12.00 20.49
C GLU A 472 16.73 -13.39 19.83
N ASN A 473 15.63 -13.78 19.15
CA ASN A 473 15.54 -15.02 18.36
C ASN A 473 15.81 -16.30 19.18
N THR A 474 15.45 -16.29 20.46
CA THR A 474 15.48 -17.46 21.36
C THR A 474 14.07 -17.92 21.72
N LEU A 475 13.93 -19.19 22.10
CA LEU A 475 12.63 -19.72 22.56
C LEU A 475 12.15 -19.01 23.82
N GLU A 476 13.06 -18.65 24.71
CA GLU A 476 12.82 -17.93 25.95
C GLU A 476 12.21 -16.56 25.65
N SER A 477 12.82 -15.81 24.72
CA SER A 477 12.32 -14.53 24.25
C SER A 477 10.93 -14.64 23.61
N ALA A 478 10.70 -15.68 22.79
CA ALA A 478 9.38 -15.93 22.21
C ALA A 478 8.31 -16.26 23.28
N LYS A 479 8.63 -17.13 24.23
CA LYS A 479 7.72 -17.49 25.34
C LYS A 479 7.40 -16.26 26.21
N HIS A 480 8.39 -15.44 26.49
CA HIS A 480 8.22 -14.22 27.28
C HIS A 480 7.34 -13.21 26.53
N ALA A 481 7.54 -13.01 25.22
CA ALA A 481 6.67 -12.16 24.40
C ALA A 481 5.20 -12.62 24.44
N VAL A 482 4.94 -13.92 24.32
CA VAL A 482 3.59 -14.50 24.43
C VAL A 482 3.00 -14.26 25.83
N ALA A 483 3.79 -14.44 26.89
CA ALA A 483 3.35 -14.19 28.26
C ALA A 483 3.01 -12.71 28.52
N LEU A 484 3.64 -11.79 27.79
CA LEU A 484 3.35 -10.34 27.82
C LEU A 484 2.15 -9.95 26.95
N GLY A 485 1.50 -10.91 26.30
CA GLY A 485 0.32 -10.69 25.47
C GLY A 485 0.62 -10.36 24.01
N ALA A 486 1.81 -10.63 23.48
CA ALA A 486 2.05 -10.50 22.04
C ALA A 486 1.05 -11.36 21.26
N ASP A 487 0.39 -10.79 20.25
CA ASP A 487 -0.57 -11.51 19.40
C ASP A 487 0.15 -12.41 18.39
N ILE A 488 1.36 -12.03 18.01
CA ILE A 488 2.25 -12.71 17.06
C ILE A 488 3.68 -12.59 17.61
N VAL A 489 4.50 -13.63 17.41
CA VAL A 489 5.95 -13.50 17.58
C VAL A 489 6.58 -13.51 16.20
N GLU A 490 7.52 -12.61 15.96
CA GLU A 490 8.32 -12.57 14.75
C GLU A 490 9.67 -13.25 15.01
N ASN A 491 10.19 -13.95 14.00
CA ASN A 491 11.54 -14.49 14.01
C ASN A 491 12.18 -14.48 12.62
N ASP A 492 13.50 -14.59 12.59
CA ASP A 492 14.30 -14.56 11.37
C ASP A 492 14.92 -15.93 11.10
N ILE A 493 14.92 -16.42 9.85
CA ILE A 493 15.47 -17.76 9.54
C ILE A 493 16.54 -17.79 8.45
N TYR A 494 17.52 -18.67 8.66
CA TYR A 494 18.55 -19.06 7.69
C TYR A 494 18.63 -20.58 7.52
N LEU A 495 19.25 -21.03 6.42
CA LEU A 495 19.68 -22.41 6.26
C LEU A 495 21.13 -22.58 6.73
N THR A 496 21.40 -23.67 7.42
CA THR A 496 22.76 -24.15 7.67
C THR A 496 23.37 -24.79 6.42
N LYS A 497 24.67 -25.10 6.46
CA LYS A 497 25.41 -25.82 5.41
C LYS A 497 24.77 -27.16 5.03
N ASP A 498 24.23 -27.87 6.03
CA ASP A 498 23.50 -29.13 5.92
C ASP A 498 21.98 -28.94 5.79
N GLN A 499 21.55 -27.75 5.35
CA GLN A 499 20.18 -27.39 4.97
C GLN A 499 19.13 -27.57 6.07
N GLN A 500 19.49 -27.30 7.32
CA GLN A 500 18.57 -27.24 8.46
C GLN A 500 18.16 -25.78 8.71
N ILE A 501 16.92 -25.56 9.16
CA ILE A 501 16.41 -24.21 9.40
C ILE A 501 16.73 -23.78 10.83
N VAL A 502 17.50 -22.69 10.96
CA VAL A 502 17.90 -22.10 12.24
C VAL A 502 17.40 -20.67 12.35
N VAL A 503 17.11 -20.25 13.58
CA VAL A 503 16.54 -18.93 13.86
C VAL A 503 17.65 -17.96 14.25
N MET A 504 17.91 -16.96 13.40
CA MET A 504 18.91 -15.92 13.60
C MET A 504 18.68 -14.75 12.65
N HIS A 505 18.88 -13.52 13.12
CA HIS A 505 18.66 -12.33 12.30
C HIS A 505 19.78 -12.07 11.28
N ASP A 506 21.03 -12.20 11.72
CA ASP A 506 22.19 -11.85 10.90
C ASP A 506 22.67 -13.07 10.12
N ALA A 507 23.32 -12.84 8.97
CA ALA A 507 23.99 -13.90 8.22
C ALA A 507 25.22 -14.47 8.95
N THR A 508 25.69 -13.79 9.99
CA THR A 508 26.84 -14.15 10.82
C THR A 508 26.45 -14.27 12.28
N VAL A 509 27.11 -15.15 13.03
CA VAL A 509 26.77 -15.41 14.44
C VAL A 509 27.39 -14.38 15.42
N ASP A 510 28.26 -13.52 14.91
CA ASP A 510 29.21 -12.67 15.64
C ASP A 510 28.54 -11.66 16.59
N ARG A 511 27.42 -11.06 16.20
CA ARG A 511 26.77 -10.01 16.99
C ARG A 511 26.13 -10.57 18.25
N THR A 512 25.41 -11.70 18.12
CA THR A 512 24.53 -12.24 19.18
C THR A 512 25.11 -13.45 19.90
N THR A 513 26.23 -14.01 19.44
CA THR A 513 26.90 -15.17 20.08
C THR A 513 28.38 -14.88 20.37
N THR A 514 29.00 -15.69 21.22
CA THR A 514 30.44 -15.57 21.52
C THR A 514 31.36 -16.14 20.42
N SER A 515 30.79 -16.68 19.34
CA SER A 515 31.53 -17.26 18.21
C SER A 515 31.53 -16.33 17.00
N THR A 516 32.25 -16.72 15.94
CA THR A 516 32.33 -15.96 14.68
C THR A 516 32.08 -16.88 13.49
N GLY A 517 31.51 -16.34 12.42
CA GLY A 517 31.36 -17.05 11.14
C GLY A 517 29.96 -16.93 10.55
N LYS A 518 29.82 -17.37 9.29
CA LYS A 518 28.54 -17.30 8.56
C LYS A 518 27.68 -18.52 8.88
N ILE A 519 26.41 -18.27 9.17
CA ILE A 519 25.45 -19.34 9.53
C ILE A 519 25.31 -20.39 8.42
N GLU A 520 25.33 -19.96 7.16
CA GLU A 520 25.20 -20.85 5.98
C GLU A 520 26.47 -21.69 5.70
N GLU A 521 27.58 -21.41 6.41
CA GLU A 521 28.83 -22.19 6.33
C GLU A 521 28.97 -23.19 7.50
N MET A 522 28.08 -23.11 8.51
CA MET A 522 28.07 -23.99 9.69
C MET A 522 27.06 -25.13 9.51
N THR A 523 27.35 -26.32 10.06
CA THR A 523 26.34 -27.40 10.18
C THR A 523 25.40 -27.14 11.35
N LEU A 524 24.22 -27.77 11.38
CA LEU A 524 23.32 -27.65 12.53
C LEU A 524 24.00 -28.06 13.84
N ALA A 525 24.81 -29.12 13.81
CA ALA A 525 25.56 -29.56 14.98
C ALA A 525 26.50 -28.46 15.53
N GLN A 526 27.12 -27.66 14.66
CA GLN A 526 27.94 -26.53 15.07
C GLN A 526 27.08 -25.38 15.61
N VAL A 527 25.97 -25.05 14.94
CA VAL A 527 25.04 -24.01 15.40
C VAL A 527 24.46 -24.33 16.78
N GLN A 528 24.15 -25.60 17.06
CA GLN A 528 23.62 -26.04 18.35
C GLN A 528 24.62 -25.98 19.51
N GLN A 529 25.93 -25.81 19.23
CA GLN A 529 26.93 -25.50 20.26
C GLN A 529 26.99 -24.01 20.59
N LEU A 530 26.44 -23.14 19.74
CA LEU A 530 26.42 -21.71 19.97
C LEU A 530 25.52 -21.34 21.15
N ARG A 531 25.90 -20.25 21.81
CA ARG A 531 25.13 -19.66 22.90
C ARG A 531 24.97 -18.17 22.69
N SER A 532 23.80 -17.65 23.05
CA SER A 532 23.54 -16.22 23.03
C SER A 532 24.41 -15.47 24.06
N LYS A 533 24.85 -14.26 23.74
CA LYS A 533 25.86 -13.55 24.55
C LYS A 533 25.43 -13.23 25.98
N ASN A 534 24.20 -12.78 26.21
CA ASN A 534 23.85 -12.19 27.51
C ASN A 534 23.25 -13.21 28.47
N LYS A 535 22.42 -14.11 27.96
CA LYS A 535 21.66 -15.08 28.77
C LYS A 535 22.10 -16.53 28.53
N ASN A 536 23.05 -16.76 27.62
CA ASN A 536 23.64 -18.07 27.36
C ASN A 536 22.60 -19.14 26.93
N TYR A 537 21.58 -18.73 26.17
CA TYR A 537 20.57 -19.63 25.61
C TYR A 537 21.09 -20.30 24.34
N LYS A 538 20.52 -21.46 23.98
CA LYS A 538 20.81 -22.13 22.72
C LYS A 538 20.23 -21.35 21.54
N ILE A 539 20.89 -21.41 20.39
CA ILE A 539 20.31 -20.93 19.13
C ILE A 539 19.31 -21.97 18.64
N PRO A 540 18.02 -21.62 18.53
CA PRO A 540 16.98 -22.59 18.21
C PRO A 540 16.87 -22.85 16.71
N THR A 541 16.31 -24.01 16.38
CA THR A 541 15.77 -24.36 15.06
C THR A 541 14.32 -23.88 14.93
N LEU A 542 13.83 -23.80 13.70
CA LEU A 542 12.41 -23.49 13.47
C LEU A 542 11.50 -24.63 13.99
N ALA A 543 11.92 -25.88 13.81
CA ALA A 543 11.29 -27.07 14.38
C ALA A 543 11.07 -26.99 15.91
N GLU A 544 12.01 -26.41 16.66
CA GLU A 544 11.89 -26.22 18.10
C GLU A 544 10.82 -25.17 18.46
N TYR A 545 10.68 -24.10 17.67
CA TYR A 545 9.55 -23.16 17.81
C TYR A 545 8.21 -23.86 17.61
N PHE A 546 8.07 -24.63 16.52
CA PHE A 546 6.83 -25.36 16.24
C PHE A 546 6.51 -26.37 17.36
N THR A 547 7.51 -27.08 17.87
CA THR A 547 7.33 -28.00 19.00
C THR A 547 6.84 -27.29 20.25
N ALA A 548 7.41 -26.11 20.56
CA ALA A 548 7.06 -25.34 21.75
C ALA A 548 5.64 -24.76 21.70
N PHE A 549 5.16 -24.36 20.52
CA PHE A 549 3.93 -23.56 20.40
C PHE A 549 2.76 -24.22 19.67
N LYS A 550 2.93 -25.38 19.01
CA LYS A 550 1.85 -26.02 18.23
C LYS A 550 0.54 -26.22 18.99
N ASN A 551 0.63 -26.45 20.30
CA ASN A 551 -0.54 -26.67 21.17
C ASN A 551 -1.17 -25.38 21.70
N ASN A 552 -0.61 -24.20 21.38
CA ASN A 552 -1.21 -22.91 21.70
C ASN A 552 -1.99 -22.41 20.47
N PRO A 553 -3.33 -22.58 20.42
CA PRO A 553 -4.11 -22.23 19.24
C PRO A 553 -4.10 -20.73 18.93
N ASN A 554 -3.73 -19.88 19.89
CA ASN A 554 -3.73 -18.42 19.74
C ASN A 554 -2.36 -17.85 19.33
N PHE A 555 -1.35 -18.70 19.20
CA PHE A 555 -0.01 -18.32 18.75
C PHE A 555 0.06 -18.27 17.24
N VAL A 556 0.67 -17.21 16.71
CA VAL A 556 1.08 -17.11 15.31
C VAL A 556 2.55 -16.72 15.28
N LEU A 557 3.32 -17.42 14.44
CA LEU A 557 4.71 -17.11 14.15
C LEU A 557 4.80 -16.39 12.80
N MET A 558 5.34 -15.18 12.82
CA MET A 558 5.72 -14.44 11.62
C MET A 558 7.18 -14.72 11.30
N ILE A 559 7.42 -15.45 10.22
CA ILE A 559 8.75 -15.94 9.86
C ILE A 559 9.33 -15.07 8.75
N GLU A 560 10.37 -14.29 9.05
CA GLU A 560 11.15 -13.58 8.04
C GLU A 560 12.15 -14.53 7.36
N MET A 561 11.93 -14.74 6.06
CA MET A 561 12.85 -15.49 5.20
C MET A 561 14.07 -14.63 4.83
N LYS A 562 15.17 -14.74 5.59
CA LYS A 562 16.41 -13.99 5.36
C LYS A 562 17.34 -14.66 4.35
N SER A 563 17.52 -15.98 4.48
CA SER A 563 18.40 -16.72 3.57
C SER A 563 17.94 -16.55 2.13
N LYS A 564 18.89 -16.28 1.23
CA LYS A 564 18.65 -16.16 -0.21
C LYS A 564 18.64 -17.52 -0.90
N ASN A 565 18.96 -18.59 -0.19
CA ASN A 565 19.00 -19.93 -0.74
C ASN A 565 17.59 -20.37 -1.20
N PRO A 566 17.42 -20.77 -2.47
CA PRO A 566 16.12 -21.15 -3.01
C PRO A 566 15.49 -22.37 -2.31
N GLN A 567 16.27 -23.19 -1.60
CA GLN A 567 15.77 -24.36 -0.87
C GLN A 567 15.02 -24.02 0.42
N LEU A 568 15.17 -22.78 0.94
CA LEU A 568 14.58 -22.37 2.21
C LEU A 568 13.06 -22.59 2.24
N VAL A 569 12.36 -22.19 1.18
CA VAL A 569 10.89 -22.28 1.11
C VAL A 569 10.42 -23.73 1.10
N ALA A 570 11.07 -24.60 0.31
CA ALA A 570 10.72 -26.02 0.26
C ALA A 570 10.94 -26.69 1.62
N LYS A 571 12.08 -26.42 2.28
CA LYS A 571 12.36 -26.93 3.62
C LYS A 571 11.37 -26.43 4.67
N MET A 572 11.00 -25.15 4.59
CA MET A 572 10.01 -24.60 5.51
C MET A 572 8.63 -25.22 5.31
N GLN A 573 8.22 -25.47 4.06
CA GLN A 573 6.98 -26.20 3.79
C GLN A 573 7.00 -27.62 4.36
N GLU A 574 8.11 -28.35 4.23
CA GLU A 574 8.29 -29.67 4.84
C GLU A 574 8.10 -29.61 6.36
N GLU A 575 8.72 -28.66 7.05
CA GLU A 575 8.58 -28.49 8.50
C GLU A 575 7.15 -28.09 8.91
N ILE A 576 6.55 -27.10 8.26
CA ILE A 576 5.19 -26.64 8.57
C ILE A 576 4.20 -27.82 8.51
N LYS A 577 4.26 -28.63 7.44
CA LYS A 577 3.39 -29.82 7.27
C LYS A 577 3.70 -30.90 8.30
N LYS A 578 4.98 -31.15 8.57
CA LYS A 578 5.42 -32.15 9.56
C LYS A 578 4.87 -31.84 10.95
N TYR A 579 4.83 -30.56 11.34
CA TYR A 579 4.35 -30.12 12.65
C TYR A 579 2.86 -29.76 12.70
N GLN A 580 2.18 -29.71 11.54
CA GLN A 580 0.76 -29.37 11.39
C GLN A 580 0.41 -27.98 11.94
N VAL A 581 1.22 -26.99 11.57
CA VAL A 581 1.15 -25.60 12.07
C VAL A 581 0.77 -24.60 10.98
N GLU A 582 0.13 -25.06 9.89
CA GLU A 582 -0.29 -24.22 8.76
C GLU A 582 -1.16 -23.03 9.19
N ASN A 583 -1.93 -23.18 10.27
CA ASN A 583 -2.82 -22.17 10.84
C ASN A 583 -2.18 -21.34 11.97
N GLN A 584 -0.86 -21.41 12.12
CA GLN A 584 -0.06 -20.68 13.10
C GLN A 584 1.15 -19.99 12.45
N VAL A 585 1.25 -19.97 11.13
CA VAL A 585 2.41 -19.44 10.41
C VAL A 585 2.00 -18.40 9.39
N VAL A 586 2.74 -17.30 9.37
CA VAL A 586 2.76 -16.34 8.26
C VAL A 586 4.21 -16.07 7.88
N THR A 587 4.44 -15.70 6.63
CA THR A 587 5.81 -15.51 6.11
C THR A 587 6.04 -14.07 5.68
N THR A 588 7.25 -13.56 5.86
CA THR A 588 7.65 -12.22 5.38
C THR A 588 9.04 -12.28 4.73
N SER A 589 9.34 -11.36 3.82
CA SER A 589 10.72 -11.17 3.32
C SER A 589 10.89 -9.85 2.58
N PHE A 590 12.11 -9.30 2.60
CA PHE A 590 12.55 -8.29 1.63
C PHE A 590 12.94 -8.91 0.28
N ASN A 591 13.25 -10.21 0.28
CA ASN A 591 13.63 -10.92 -0.94
C ASN A 591 12.38 -11.33 -1.72
N THR A 592 12.07 -10.58 -2.77
CA THR A 592 10.91 -10.83 -3.63
C THR A 592 10.93 -12.20 -4.29
N ASP A 593 12.10 -12.81 -4.50
CA ASP A 593 12.19 -14.17 -5.04
C ASP A 593 11.72 -15.19 -4.01
N GLN A 594 12.00 -14.98 -2.72
CA GLN A 594 11.46 -15.84 -1.66
C GLN A 594 9.96 -15.65 -1.50
N VAL A 595 9.45 -14.41 -1.57
CA VAL A 595 7.99 -14.18 -1.57
C VAL A 595 7.31 -14.87 -2.76
N ALA A 596 7.91 -14.81 -3.95
CA ALA A 596 7.40 -15.49 -5.14
C ALA A 596 7.45 -17.03 -5.02
N ARG A 597 8.56 -17.61 -4.52
CA ARG A 597 8.66 -19.06 -4.24
C ARG A 597 7.63 -19.48 -3.21
N ALA A 598 7.44 -18.66 -2.18
CA ALA A 598 6.48 -18.93 -1.13
C ALA A 598 5.05 -18.95 -1.69
N GLN A 599 4.71 -18.02 -2.59
CA GLN A 599 3.43 -18.00 -3.29
C GLN A 599 3.21 -19.24 -4.16
N SER A 600 4.23 -19.74 -4.85
CA SER A 600 4.10 -20.89 -5.77
C SER A 600 4.16 -22.24 -5.07
N GLN A 601 4.97 -22.38 -4.02
CA GLN A 601 5.23 -23.67 -3.37
C GLN A 601 4.30 -23.93 -2.17
N MET A 602 3.94 -22.88 -1.42
CA MET A 602 3.09 -22.97 -0.22
C MET A 602 2.00 -21.89 -0.25
N SER A 603 1.23 -21.88 -1.34
CA SER A 603 0.17 -20.90 -1.62
C SER A 603 -0.86 -20.75 -0.50
N GLU A 604 -1.04 -21.77 0.33
CA GLU A 604 -1.92 -21.81 1.49
C GLU A 604 -1.47 -20.95 2.67
N ILE A 605 -0.17 -20.64 2.77
CA ILE A 605 0.40 -19.88 3.88
C ILE A 605 0.35 -18.39 3.55
N PRO A 606 -0.21 -17.54 4.43
CA PRO A 606 -0.21 -16.09 4.23
C PRO A 606 1.20 -15.51 4.15
N ARG A 607 1.34 -14.40 3.42
CA ARG A 607 2.63 -13.75 3.20
C ARG A 607 2.57 -12.24 3.23
N GLY A 608 3.64 -11.62 3.69
CA GLY A 608 3.85 -10.18 3.69
C GLY A 608 5.10 -9.78 2.91
N LEU A 609 5.01 -8.68 2.18
CA LEU A 609 6.14 -8.07 1.49
C LEU A 609 6.79 -7.04 2.43
N LEU A 610 8.04 -7.29 2.85
CA LEU A 610 8.82 -6.30 3.58
C LEU A 610 9.39 -5.26 2.62
N VAL A 611 9.21 -3.99 2.97
CA VAL A 611 9.65 -2.87 2.13
C VAL A 611 10.45 -1.90 2.98
N GLY A 612 11.72 -1.71 2.61
CA GLY A 612 12.61 -0.77 3.32
C GLY A 612 12.32 0.70 3.00
N LYS A 613 11.59 0.98 1.91
CA LYS A 613 11.20 2.33 1.50
C LYS A 613 9.86 2.72 2.12
N MET A 614 9.81 3.94 2.63
CA MET A 614 8.60 4.57 3.12
C MET A 614 7.71 5.00 1.94
N PRO A 615 6.40 4.70 1.95
CA PRO A 615 5.50 5.35 1.02
C PRO A 615 5.43 6.86 1.31
N ASN A 616 5.27 7.66 0.26
CA ASN A 616 5.20 9.11 0.37
C ASN A 616 3.77 9.55 0.70
N SER A 617 3.57 10.13 1.88
CA SER A 617 2.27 10.63 2.34
C SER A 617 1.86 11.97 1.70
N ALA A 618 2.79 12.71 1.08
CA ALA A 618 2.48 13.93 0.34
C ALA A 618 1.66 13.64 -0.92
N ASN A 619 1.78 12.42 -1.47
CA ASN A 619 0.98 11.96 -2.59
C ASN A 619 0.38 10.57 -2.30
N VAL A 620 -0.64 10.57 -1.44
CA VAL A 620 -1.33 9.37 -0.95
C VAL A 620 -1.84 8.48 -2.09
N LEU A 621 -2.40 9.06 -3.16
CA LEU A 621 -2.98 8.27 -4.26
C LEU A 621 -1.91 7.57 -5.11
N VAL A 622 -0.82 8.25 -5.44
CA VAL A 622 0.29 7.63 -6.17
C VAL A 622 0.92 6.52 -5.32
N SER A 623 1.18 6.80 -4.04
CA SER A 623 1.66 5.78 -3.09
C SER A 623 0.69 4.59 -3.00
N SER A 624 -0.62 4.84 -2.93
CA SER A 624 -1.63 3.78 -2.89
C SER A 624 -1.61 2.92 -4.15
N LYS A 625 -1.37 3.50 -5.34
CA LYS A 625 -1.21 2.74 -6.58
C LYS A 625 0.04 1.85 -6.56
N GLN A 626 1.16 2.41 -6.11
CA GLN A 626 2.42 1.68 -6.02
C GLN A 626 2.29 0.51 -5.04
N ILE A 627 1.76 0.78 -3.84
CA ILE A 627 1.52 -0.23 -2.82
C ILE A 627 0.62 -1.33 -3.37
N ASN A 628 -0.49 -0.98 -4.04
CA ASN A 628 -1.37 -1.94 -4.69
C ASN A 628 -0.61 -2.81 -5.70
N THR A 629 0.24 -2.21 -6.53
CA THR A 629 1.02 -2.94 -7.54
C THR A 629 2.00 -3.92 -6.89
N ASP A 630 2.72 -3.48 -5.85
CA ASP A 630 3.72 -4.27 -5.13
C ASP A 630 3.10 -5.48 -4.44
N VAL A 631 2.00 -5.26 -3.71
CA VAL A 631 1.35 -6.34 -2.96
C VAL A 631 0.59 -7.31 -3.84
N GLN A 632 -0.03 -6.83 -4.92
CA GLN A 632 -0.84 -7.66 -5.80
C GLN A 632 -0.01 -8.67 -6.55
N LYS A 633 1.21 -8.29 -6.96
CA LYS A 633 2.15 -9.21 -7.59
C LYS A 633 2.36 -10.50 -6.79
N PHE A 634 2.32 -10.42 -5.46
CA PHE A 634 2.62 -11.55 -4.58
C PHE A 634 1.43 -12.06 -3.77
N ASN A 635 0.24 -11.46 -3.92
CA ASN A 635 -0.89 -11.68 -3.00
C ASN A 635 -0.45 -11.54 -1.52
N SER A 636 0.18 -10.42 -1.17
CA SER A 636 0.86 -10.24 0.11
C SER A 636 0.30 -9.08 0.96
N SER A 637 0.49 -9.06 2.27
CA SER A 637 0.35 -7.81 3.04
C SER A 637 1.48 -6.82 2.75
N TYR A 638 1.33 -5.56 3.17
CA TYR A 638 2.36 -4.55 3.01
C TYR A 638 3.06 -4.26 4.34
N ASN A 639 4.37 -4.49 4.42
CA ASN A 639 5.11 -4.42 5.67
C ASN A 639 6.26 -3.38 5.55
N PRO A 640 5.96 -2.08 5.62
CA PRO A 640 6.96 -1.04 5.40
C PRO A 640 7.80 -0.75 6.64
N ALA A 641 8.91 -0.03 6.46
CA ALA A 641 9.46 0.77 7.56
C ALA A 641 8.40 1.79 8.07
N TYR A 642 8.64 2.48 9.20
CA TYR A 642 7.63 3.29 9.87
C TYR A 642 7.91 4.81 9.91
N ARG A 643 6.83 5.62 9.93
CA ARG A 643 6.80 7.06 10.26
C ARG A 643 5.42 7.47 10.76
N ALA A 644 5.34 8.58 11.51
CA ALA A 644 4.14 9.10 12.15
C ALA A 644 2.95 9.33 11.20
N ASP A 645 3.21 9.78 9.98
CA ASP A 645 2.20 10.22 9.02
C ASP A 645 1.83 9.13 7.99
N LEU A 646 2.04 7.86 8.33
CA LEU A 646 1.47 6.73 7.58
C LEU A 646 -0.07 6.72 7.61
N SER A 647 -0.71 7.37 8.59
CA SER A 647 -2.17 7.30 8.79
C SER A 647 -2.99 7.64 7.54
N SER A 648 -2.59 8.63 6.74
CA SER A 648 -3.33 8.99 5.51
C SER A 648 -3.21 7.91 4.43
N ILE A 649 -2.06 7.24 4.34
CA ILE A 649 -1.83 6.10 3.44
C ILE A 649 -2.60 4.87 3.93
N LEU A 650 -2.63 4.61 5.24
CA LEU A 650 -3.43 3.54 5.83
C LEU A 650 -4.90 3.71 5.49
N GLU A 651 -5.42 4.93 5.66
CA GLU A 651 -6.82 5.26 5.40
C GLU A 651 -7.18 5.04 3.92
N ALA A 652 -6.37 5.53 2.99
CA ALA A 652 -6.59 5.30 1.57
C ALA A 652 -6.44 3.81 1.16
N SER A 653 -5.55 3.07 1.82
CA SER A 653 -5.26 1.68 1.46
C SER A 653 -6.26 0.68 2.05
N LYS A 654 -6.92 0.99 3.17
CA LYS A 654 -7.87 0.08 3.85
C LYS A 654 -9.00 -0.35 2.92
N HIS A 655 -9.48 0.57 2.07
CA HIS A 655 -10.53 0.29 1.09
C HIS A 655 -10.09 -0.74 0.06
N ARG A 656 -8.79 -0.87 -0.18
CA ARG A 656 -8.23 -1.83 -1.14
C ARG A 656 -7.97 -3.21 -0.52
N GLY A 657 -8.40 -3.43 0.72
CA GLY A 657 -8.15 -4.67 1.46
C GLY A 657 -6.67 -4.89 1.77
N ILE A 658 -5.87 -3.83 1.79
CA ILE A 658 -4.43 -3.91 2.07
C ILE A 658 -4.21 -3.71 3.56
N SER A 659 -3.66 -4.72 4.23
CA SER A 659 -3.24 -4.67 5.64
C SER A 659 -1.79 -4.19 5.76
N PHE A 660 -1.49 -3.44 6.83
CA PHE A 660 -0.18 -2.83 7.07
C PHE A 660 0.46 -3.36 8.35
N TRP A 661 1.74 -3.72 8.25
CA TRP A 661 2.50 -4.34 9.34
C TRP A 661 3.88 -3.69 9.47
N PRO A 662 3.95 -2.43 9.93
CA PRO A 662 5.20 -1.71 10.06
C PRO A 662 6.16 -2.32 11.11
N TRP A 663 7.45 -2.17 10.86
CA TRP A 663 8.53 -2.70 11.69
C TRP A 663 9.71 -1.71 11.79
N ALA A 664 10.48 -1.66 12.88
CA ALA A 664 10.18 -2.11 14.26
C ALA A 664 10.09 -0.85 15.15
N LEU A 665 8.94 -0.64 15.80
CA LEU A 665 8.63 0.58 16.53
C LEU A 665 8.88 0.43 18.04
N ASN A 666 9.68 1.34 18.60
CA ASN A 666 9.99 1.39 20.04
C ASN A 666 9.92 2.81 20.61
N ASP A 667 9.25 3.72 19.89
CA ASP A 667 9.13 5.13 20.21
C ASP A 667 7.65 5.57 20.20
N GLU A 668 7.40 6.86 20.38
CA GLU A 668 6.05 7.45 20.44
C GLU A 668 5.22 7.22 19.16
N THR A 669 5.86 6.92 18.02
CA THR A 669 5.17 6.56 16.78
C THR A 669 4.32 5.31 16.96
N PHE A 670 4.70 4.40 17.87
CA PHE A 670 3.88 3.23 18.20
C PHE A 670 2.48 3.66 18.63
N LYS A 671 2.37 4.61 19.58
CA LYS A 671 1.08 5.06 20.10
C LYS A 671 0.25 5.74 19.02
N GLN A 672 0.88 6.55 18.17
CA GLN A 672 0.23 7.22 17.05
C GLN A 672 -0.37 6.22 16.06
N LEU A 673 0.40 5.21 15.64
CA LEU A 673 -0.09 4.16 14.73
C LEU A 673 -1.10 3.22 15.38
N TYR A 674 -0.99 2.99 16.69
CA TYR A 674 -1.96 2.22 17.46
C TYR A 674 -3.31 2.94 17.52
N ILE A 675 -3.31 4.23 17.88
CA ILE A 675 -4.53 5.07 17.90
C ILE A 675 -5.10 5.22 16.49
N ALA A 676 -4.24 5.28 15.46
CA ALA A 676 -4.67 5.31 14.07
C ALA A 676 -5.28 4.00 13.57
N GLY A 677 -5.24 2.90 14.34
CA GLY A 677 -5.93 1.65 14.02
C GLY A 677 -5.18 0.71 13.06
N THR A 678 -3.85 0.84 12.97
CA THR A 678 -2.99 -0.01 12.11
C THR A 678 -3.24 -1.51 12.34
N SER A 679 -3.04 -2.36 11.31
CA SER A 679 -3.34 -3.80 11.41
C SER A 679 -2.50 -4.52 12.48
N GLY A 680 -1.18 -4.27 12.48
CA GLY A 680 -0.28 -4.74 13.52
C GLY A 680 1.01 -3.94 13.57
N ILE A 681 1.70 -3.97 14.70
CA ILE A 681 2.92 -3.20 14.93
C ILE A 681 4.00 -4.13 15.52
N THR A 682 5.14 -4.19 14.84
CA THR A 682 6.32 -4.97 15.29
C THR A 682 7.15 -4.14 16.26
N THR A 683 7.50 -4.69 17.42
CA THR A 683 8.19 -3.95 18.50
C THR A 683 9.16 -4.84 19.27
N ASN A 684 10.25 -4.26 19.79
CA ASN A 684 11.19 -4.93 20.70
C ASN A 684 10.68 -4.96 22.15
N SER A 685 9.63 -4.19 22.45
CA SER A 685 9.26 -3.80 23.81
C SER A 685 7.78 -4.08 24.11
N ALA A 686 7.33 -5.32 23.86
CA ALA A 686 5.94 -5.73 24.04
C ALA A 686 5.41 -5.46 25.47
N GLN A 687 6.27 -5.52 26.49
CA GLN A 687 5.93 -5.25 27.89
C GLN A 687 5.31 -3.86 28.10
N LEU A 688 5.69 -2.85 27.31
CA LEU A 688 5.18 -1.48 27.45
C LEU A 688 3.68 -1.38 27.16
N TYR A 689 3.12 -2.37 26.46
CA TYR A 689 1.75 -2.37 25.97
C TYR A 689 0.88 -3.48 26.59
N SER A 690 1.48 -4.36 27.41
CA SER A 690 0.82 -5.49 28.08
C SER A 690 -0.46 -5.10 28.85
N LYS A 691 -0.46 -3.91 29.45
CA LYS A 691 -1.58 -3.39 30.27
C LYS A 691 -2.64 -2.63 29.48
N TYR A 692 -2.47 -2.46 28.16
CA TYR A 692 -3.46 -1.79 27.32
C TYR A 692 -4.79 -2.53 27.39
N ILE A 693 -5.89 -1.78 27.54
CA ILE A 693 -7.22 -2.39 27.57
C ILE A 693 -7.69 -2.57 26.13
N VAL A 694 -7.91 -3.82 25.72
CA VAL A 694 -8.13 -4.20 24.32
C VAL A 694 -9.50 -4.82 24.04
N ASP A 695 -10.22 -5.21 25.09
CA ASP A 695 -11.60 -5.68 24.95
C ASP A 695 -12.47 -5.25 26.14
N ILE A 696 -13.77 -5.14 25.86
CA ILE A 696 -14.83 -4.84 26.82
C ILE A 696 -15.99 -5.80 26.59
N GLN A 697 -16.41 -6.45 27.66
CA GLN A 697 -17.52 -7.40 27.70
C GLN A 697 -18.55 -6.97 28.73
N THR A 698 -19.81 -7.08 28.38
CA THR A 698 -20.96 -6.70 29.20
C THR A 698 -21.98 -7.85 29.20
N ALA A 699 -22.94 -7.81 30.12
CA ALA A 699 -24.10 -8.68 30.04
C ALA A 699 -24.93 -8.33 28.79
N GLU A 700 -25.61 -9.32 28.21
CA GLU A 700 -26.51 -9.09 27.05
C GLU A 700 -27.68 -8.18 27.41
N SER A 701 -28.12 -8.21 28.67
CA SER A 701 -29.12 -7.28 29.18
C SER A 701 -28.95 -6.97 30.66
N ILE A 702 -29.46 -5.81 31.06
CA ILE A 702 -29.62 -5.41 32.47
C ILE A 702 -31.00 -4.82 32.72
N LYS A 703 -31.40 -4.76 33.99
CA LYS A 703 -32.59 -4.02 34.42
C LYS A 703 -32.17 -2.64 34.95
N ALA A 704 -32.90 -1.61 34.59
CA ALA A 704 -32.77 -0.26 35.14
C ALA A 704 -34.13 0.22 35.67
N LYS A 705 -34.11 1.22 36.54
CA LYS A 705 -35.33 1.89 37.04
C LYS A 705 -35.56 3.18 36.28
N LEU A 706 -36.82 3.51 36.04
CA LEU A 706 -37.23 4.81 35.50
C LEU A 706 -36.65 5.97 36.34
N ASN A 707 -36.19 7.03 35.67
CA ASN A 707 -35.64 8.25 36.31
C ASN A 707 -34.46 7.99 37.26
N GLN A 708 -33.70 6.93 37.03
CA GLN A 708 -32.45 6.64 37.77
C GLN A 708 -31.27 6.49 36.81
N ALA A 709 -30.08 6.84 37.30
CA ALA A 709 -28.84 6.68 36.58
C ALA A 709 -28.57 5.21 36.27
N VAL A 710 -28.32 4.92 35.00
CA VAL A 710 -27.89 3.60 34.54
C VAL A 710 -26.42 3.40 34.90
N GLN A 711 -26.11 2.22 35.45
CA GLN A 711 -24.73 1.75 35.62
C GLN A 711 -24.61 0.35 35.05
N VAL A 712 -23.55 0.10 34.28
CA VAL A 712 -23.23 -1.24 33.76
C VAL A 712 -21.89 -1.70 34.33
N LYS A 713 -21.90 -2.87 34.96
CA LYS A 713 -20.68 -3.58 35.31
C LYS A 713 -20.13 -4.29 34.07
N ALA A 714 -18.93 -3.88 33.63
CA ALA A 714 -18.23 -4.47 32.50
C ALA A 714 -16.99 -5.24 32.95
N GLN A 715 -16.58 -6.20 32.12
CA GLN A 715 -15.28 -6.87 32.19
C GLN A 715 -14.37 -6.31 31.09
N LEU A 716 -13.30 -5.66 31.50
CA LEU A 716 -12.25 -5.15 30.63
C LEU A 716 -11.13 -6.20 30.54
N THR A 717 -10.56 -6.41 29.36
CA THR A 717 -9.43 -7.33 29.15
C THR A 717 -8.19 -6.54 28.76
N GLN A 718 -7.09 -6.75 29.48
CA GLN A 718 -5.77 -6.25 29.14
C GLN A 718 -5.14 -7.06 28.00
N GLN A 719 -4.12 -6.51 27.34
CA GLN A 719 -3.43 -7.18 26.24
C GLN A 719 -2.77 -8.50 26.69
N ASP A 720 -2.26 -8.56 27.92
CA ASP A 720 -1.74 -9.78 28.56
C ASP A 720 -2.84 -10.79 29.00
N GLY A 721 -4.11 -10.45 28.81
CA GLY A 721 -5.27 -11.29 29.12
C GLY A 721 -5.82 -11.10 30.53
N ILE A 722 -5.24 -10.25 31.38
CA ILE A 722 -5.79 -9.96 32.71
C ILE A 722 -7.16 -9.30 32.58
N LYS A 723 -8.12 -9.76 33.38
CA LYS A 723 -9.50 -9.28 33.38
C LYS A 723 -9.76 -8.37 34.58
N ILE A 724 -10.30 -7.19 34.32
CA ILE A 724 -10.61 -6.17 35.33
C ILE A 724 -12.10 -5.87 35.29
N SER A 725 -12.78 -5.91 36.44
CA SER A 725 -14.18 -5.51 36.52
C SER A 725 -14.31 -4.03 36.86
N LYS A 726 -15.17 -3.30 36.13
CA LYS A 726 -15.37 -1.86 36.32
C LYS A 726 -16.82 -1.47 36.06
N ASN A 727 -17.35 -0.55 36.86
CA ASN A 727 -18.62 0.09 36.57
C ASN A 727 -18.38 1.20 35.55
N ILE A 728 -19.16 1.19 34.47
CA ILE A 728 -19.07 2.13 33.35
C ILE A 728 -20.39 2.87 33.22
N ASN A 729 -20.29 4.18 33.00
CA ASN A 729 -21.41 5.11 32.89
C ASN A 729 -21.47 5.84 31.54
N ASP A 730 -20.53 5.55 30.64
CA ASP A 730 -20.49 6.11 29.29
C ASP A 730 -21.19 5.17 28.31
N PHE A 731 -22.20 5.71 27.61
CA PHE A 731 -23.07 4.94 26.73
C PHE A 731 -23.29 5.64 25.39
N ILE A 732 -23.52 4.84 24.35
CA ILE A 732 -24.16 5.29 23.12
C ILE A 732 -25.54 4.65 23.09
N VAL A 733 -26.57 5.48 23.08
CA VAL A 733 -27.96 5.03 22.94
C VAL A 733 -28.29 4.99 21.45
N LEU A 734 -28.58 3.80 20.93
CA LEU A 734 -28.84 3.62 19.50
C LEU A 734 -30.23 4.15 19.13
N ALA A 735 -30.38 4.64 17.89
CA ALA A 735 -31.62 5.19 17.38
C ALA A 735 -32.79 4.18 17.50
N GLY A 736 -34.01 4.69 17.72
CA GLY A 736 -35.19 3.86 17.99
C GLY A 736 -35.32 3.40 19.46
N SER A 737 -34.42 3.85 20.34
CA SER A 737 -34.48 3.60 21.78
C SER A 737 -35.42 4.56 22.53
N LEU A 738 -35.67 4.24 23.80
CA LEU A 738 -36.48 5.02 24.73
C LEU A 738 -36.01 6.47 24.87
N LYS A 739 -36.92 7.38 25.22
CA LYS A 739 -36.60 8.74 25.65
C LYS A 739 -35.62 8.73 26.83
N TYR A 740 -34.55 9.49 26.69
CA TYR A 740 -33.49 9.58 27.68
C TYR A 740 -32.93 11.00 27.77
N GLU A 741 -32.22 11.26 28.86
CA GLU A 741 -31.40 12.45 29.05
C GLU A 741 -30.03 12.08 29.64
N MET A 742 -29.06 12.98 29.47
CA MET A 742 -27.75 12.88 30.09
C MET A 742 -27.66 13.92 31.22
N VAL A 743 -27.71 13.47 32.48
CA VAL A 743 -27.60 14.35 33.66
C VAL A 743 -26.25 14.14 34.31
N ASN A 744 -25.40 15.17 34.35
CA ASN A 744 -24.04 15.08 34.89
C ASN A 744 -23.22 13.91 34.29
N GLY A 745 -23.43 13.62 33.00
CA GLY A 745 -22.77 12.52 32.30
C GLY A 745 -23.36 11.13 32.55
N GLN A 746 -24.46 11.02 33.30
CA GLN A 746 -25.17 9.76 33.54
C GLN A 746 -26.38 9.62 32.62
N LEU A 747 -26.55 8.43 32.05
CA LEU A 747 -27.71 8.08 31.25
C LEU A 747 -28.93 7.82 32.16
N ILE A 748 -30.02 8.55 31.92
CA ILE A 748 -31.29 8.39 32.61
C ILE A 748 -32.41 8.18 31.58
N PHE A 749 -33.21 7.13 31.75
CA PHE A 749 -34.38 6.88 30.91
C PHE A 749 -35.64 7.49 31.53
N LEU A 750 -36.43 8.15 30.68
CA LEU A 750 -37.63 8.91 31.04
C LEU A 750 -38.94 8.15 30.75
N GLU A 751 -38.85 6.94 30.17
CA GLU A 751 -39.99 6.06 29.95
C GLU A 751 -39.61 4.58 30.15
N LYS A 752 -40.63 3.73 30.35
CA LYS A 752 -40.46 2.28 30.52
C LYS A 752 -40.31 1.60 29.17
N GLY A 753 -39.56 0.50 29.12
CA GLY A 753 -39.44 -0.31 27.90
C GLY A 753 -38.05 -0.91 27.73
N LYS A 754 -37.61 -1.05 26.47
CA LYS A 754 -36.31 -1.59 26.10
C LYS A 754 -35.53 -0.57 25.29
N ALA A 755 -34.27 -0.36 25.66
CA ALA A 755 -33.31 0.45 24.90
C ALA A 755 -32.11 -0.41 24.50
N ASP A 756 -31.61 -0.21 23.28
CA ASP A 756 -30.38 -0.83 22.81
C ASP A 756 -29.23 0.18 22.98
N VAL A 757 -28.21 -0.21 23.74
CA VAL A 757 -27.07 0.66 24.04
C VAL A 757 -25.75 -0.03 23.77
N LEU A 758 -24.71 0.78 23.56
CA LEU A 758 -23.31 0.35 23.56
C LEU A 758 -22.63 0.95 24.78
N VAL A 759 -21.81 0.16 25.46
CA VAL A 759 -20.97 0.63 26.56
C VAL A 759 -19.64 1.07 25.99
N VAL A 760 -19.22 2.28 26.35
CA VAL A 760 -17.99 2.91 25.86
C VAL A 760 -16.97 2.96 26.97
N TYR A 761 -15.73 2.57 26.68
CA TYR A 761 -14.63 2.72 27.61
C TYR A 761 -13.50 3.53 26.99
N LYS A 762 -13.15 4.65 27.62
CA LYS A 762 -11.96 5.44 27.29
C LYS A 762 -10.75 4.89 28.01
N TYR A 763 -9.78 4.35 27.27
CA TYR A 763 -8.48 3.98 27.79
C TYR A 763 -7.50 5.14 27.60
N GLN A 764 -6.95 5.63 28.71
CA GLN A 764 -5.94 6.68 28.71
C GLN A 764 -4.55 6.02 28.68
N ILE A 765 -3.78 6.24 27.61
CA ILE A 765 -2.41 5.71 27.49
C ILE A 765 -1.46 6.58 28.32
N ASP A 766 -1.51 7.90 28.11
CA ASP A 766 -0.74 8.92 28.81
C ASP A 766 -1.52 10.25 28.79
N GLN A 767 -0.92 11.40 29.12
CA GLN A 767 -1.62 12.68 29.17
C GLN A 767 -2.21 13.13 27.82
N GLN A 768 -1.60 12.76 26.69
CA GLN A 768 -1.96 13.24 25.36
C GLN A 768 -2.67 12.17 24.52
N ASN A 769 -2.42 10.90 24.81
CA ASN A 769 -2.84 9.76 24.00
C ASN A 769 -3.95 8.95 24.68
N TYR A 770 -5.04 8.71 23.95
CA TYR A 770 -6.15 7.87 24.38
C TYR A 770 -6.88 7.25 23.20
N TYR A 771 -7.63 6.18 23.46
CA TYR A 771 -8.59 5.60 22.52
C TYR A 771 -9.85 5.12 23.25
N HIS A 772 -10.90 4.87 22.47
CA HIS A 772 -12.13 4.26 22.96
C HIS A 772 -12.27 2.83 22.43
N ILE A 773 -12.78 1.94 23.28
CA ILE A 773 -13.29 0.63 22.88
C ILE A 773 -14.78 0.57 23.22
N ILE A 774 -15.51 -0.22 22.43
CA ILE A 774 -16.97 -0.29 22.49
C ILE A 774 -17.40 -1.74 22.65
N SER A 775 -18.39 -1.98 23.51
CA SER A 775 -19.00 -3.30 23.71
C SER A 775 -19.83 -3.72 22.51
N LYS A 776 -20.24 -4.99 22.48
CA LYS A 776 -21.38 -5.39 21.66
C LYS A 776 -22.65 -4.65 22.13
N PRO A 777 -23.68 -4.50 21.28
CA PRO A 777 -24.98 -4.00 21.69
C PRO A 777 -25.53 -4.81 22.87
N MET A 778 -26.08 -4.12 23.85
CA MET A 778 -26.77 -4.73 24.99
C MET A 778 -28.13 -4.06 25.22
N LYS A 779 -29.06 -4.79 25.83
CA LYS A 779 -30.41 -4.30 26.13
C LYS A 779 -30.53 -3.78 27.55
N ILE A 780 -31.07 -2.59 27.72
CA ILE A 780 -31.52 -2.07 29.02
C ILE A 780 -33.04 -2.20 29.10
N ILE A 781 -33.52 -2.92 30.12
CA ILE A 781 -34.94 -3.09 30.42
C ILE A 781 -35.31 -2.13 31.55
N VAL A 782 -36.02 -1.06 31.21
CA VAL A 782 -36.42 0.00 32.16
C VAL A 782 -37.80 -0.33 32.72
N ASN A 783 -37.88 -0.54 34.05
CA ASN A 783 -39.10 -0.89 34.77
C ASN A 783 -39.66 0.27 35.60
#